data_AF-A0A7X6LRY8-F1
#
_entry.id   AF-A0A7X6LRY8-F1
#
_cell.length_a   1.000
_cell.length_b   1.000
_cell.length_c   1.000
_cell.angle_alpha   90.00
_cell.angle_beta   90.00
_cell.angle_gamma   90.00
#
_symmetry.space_group_name_H-M   'P 1'
#
loop_
_entity.id
_entity.type
_entity.pdbx_description
1 polymer ?
#
loop_
_entity_poly.entity_id
_entity_poly.type
_entity_poly.pdbx_seq_one_letter_code
_entity_poly.pdbx_strand_id
1 'polypeptide(L)'
;MTGIQVRGAHLHNLRNVDVDIPRGTLVAVTGVSGSGKSSLAFGTIHGEGQRRYLESVAPFARRLIGSAVDPQVGAVEGLPPTVALEQSTSGGGARSTVGTVSALSNSIRLLYSRAGDNPKGLYSDSFSPNTPEGMCPTCQGTGVVHEPTEASMVPDPTLSIEDGAIQAWPGAWAGKNFHDILQALGYDLDSPWQDLPRKDRDWILFTDERPVVTVKPVRGEDHIQRNYKGTWRSVASYLTNTLAETNSDTLRKRVLSYMESHVCETCHGRRLNPEALKVTYAWMPIDELGALPLDQVYEVLDAQEPSAGSAEDLLLKQILPALQSALDLGLAHLSLDRPAPTLSAGELQRIRLSAQLRSGLFGVAYVLDEPSAGLHPSERGAVLDICRRFIDAGNSVLLVEHDMELVAQTDWLVDVGPLAGERGGEVVYSGPTSKYTGDAPTARALANRTLSLNDDPRPAAGELSLSGVRARSIDGLDIAFGLGQFTAVAGVSGSGKSTLVSTVLAGVLREAASSVVEEDDDAVDGAGAGDAGWSVDTRAGFDAVSRVVQITQKPIGRTPRSTLATYTGLFDGVRKLFAGTDEAKRRKWTVSRFSYNVKQGQCPTCGGAGKIEVELVFLPGSYTTCPDCGGARYNDETLEVTWEGLTIADVLELTVDEAADVFAEEPRILRAVETLQAVGLGYLRLGQGAPELSGGEAQRIKLATELQRSRNARRGHTVYLLDEPTTGLHPADVALLVNELNSLVDAGQSVIVVEHDLSVIAQADRVIEMGPGAGADGGQIVATGTPAELAKCDTSTGKVLAERSA
;
A
#
# COMPACT_ATOMS: atom_id res chain seq x y z
N MET A 1 17.90 34.46 -13.36
CA MET A 1 17.19 33.18 -13.55
C MET A 1 15.85 33.30 -12.86
N THR A 2 14.76 32.93 -13.51
CA THR A 2 13.46 32.82 -12.83
C THR A 2 13.36 31.45 -12.17
N GLY A 3 13.59 31.38 -10.87
CA GLY A 3 13.53 30.16 -10.06
C GLY A 3 12.34 30.17 -9.10
N ILE A 4 12.05 29.01 -8.51
CA ILE A 4 11.18 28.89 -7.33
C ILE A 4 12.06 29.24 -6.12
N GLN A 5 11.66 30.24 -5.34
CA GLN A 5 12.38 30.67 -4.15
C GLN A 5 11.53 30.36 -2.93
N VAL A 6 11.97 29.41 -2.12
CA VAL A 6 11.33 29.04 -0.86
C VAL A 6 12.06 29.76 0.27
N ARG A 7 11.33 30.41 1.17
CA ARG A 7 11.88 31.13 2.31
C ARG A 7 11.17 30.79 3.61
N GLY A 8 11.94 30.46 4.63
CA GLY A 8 11.46 30.15 5.98
C GLY A 8 10.51 28.95 6.03
N ALA A 9 10.78 27.88 5.28
CA ALA A 9 10.01 26.64 5.38
C ALA A 9 10.29 25.92 6.69
N HIS A 10 9.25 25.64 7.47
CA HIS A 10 9.35 25.08 8.82
C HIS A 10 8.31 23.98 9.10
N LEU A 11 7.74 23.39 8.05
CA LEU A 11 6.82 22.26 8.17
C LEU A 11 7.53 21.02 8.74
N HIS A 12 6.90 20.39 9.72
CA HIS A 12 7.43 19.20 10.43
C HIS A 12 8.80 19.45 11.05
N ASN A 13 9.85 18.81 10.52
CA ASN A 13 11.22 18.93 11.01
C ASN A 13 12.08 19.92 10.21
N LEU A 14 11.52 20.64 9.22
CA LEU A 14 12.26 21.66 8.48
C LEU A 14 12.65 22.82 9.41
N ARG A 15 13.91 23.26 9.34
CA ARG A 15 14.50 24.26 10.24
C ARG A 15 14.62 25.63 9.57
N ASN A 16 13.49 26.28 9.28
CA ASN A 16 13.43 27.58 8.59
C ASN A 16 14.23 27.58 7.28
N VAL A 17 14.02 26.56 6.46
CA VAL A 17 14.78 26.31 5.24
C VAL A 17 14.52 27.40 4.20
N ASP A 18 15.61 27.93 3.66
CA ASP A 18 15.65 28.78 2.47
C ASP A 18 16.31 27.99 1.33
N VAL A 19 15.63 27.89 0.18
CA VAL A 19 16.18 27.22 -1.01
C VAL A 19 15.75 27.89 -2.30
N ASP A 20 16.67 27.96 -3.25
CA ASP A 20 16.43 28.41 -4.62
C ASP A 20 16.50 27.21 -5.57
N ILE A 21 15.46 27.06 -6.40
CA ILE A 21 15.29 25.94 -7.32
C ILE A 21 15.07 26.49 -8.74
N PRO A 22 15.88 26.09 -9.74
CA PRO A 22 15.66 26.52 -11.12
C PRO A 22 14.34 25.98 -11.71
N ARG A 23 13.72 26.75 -12.61
CA ARG A 23 12.55 26.30 -13.40
C ARG A 23 12.99 25.82 -14.77
N GLY A 24 12.19 24.94 -15.37
CA GLY A 24 12.45 24.40 -16.72
C GLY A 24 13.62 23.42 -16.75
N THR A 25 13.90 22.76 -15.63
CA THR A 25 15.00 21.80 -15.45
C THR A 25 14.52 20.61 -14.62
N LEU A 26 15.29 19.52 -14.65
CA LEU A 26 15.10 18.35 -13.79
C LEU A 26 15.83 18.56 -12.47
N VAL A 27 15.08 18.63 -11.38
CA VAL A 27 15.61 18.87 -10.03
C VAL A 27 15.39 17.65 -9.16
N ALA A 28 16.47 17.01 -8.68
CA ALA A 28 16.39 15.98 -7.66
C ALA A 28 16.28 16.59 -6.26
N VAL A 29 15.46 15.99 -5.40
CA VAL A 29 15.37 16.29 -3.96
C VAL A 29 15.73 15.02 -3.19
N THR A 30 16.88 15.03 -2.51
CA THR A 30 17.50 13.83 -1.90
C THR A 30 17.77 14.03 -0.40
N GLY A 31 18.24 12.96 0.25
CA GLY A 31 18.53 12.91 1.68
C GLY A 31 18.04 11.61 2.32
N VAL A 32 18.52 11.28 3.52
CA VAL A 32 18.14 10.04 4.24
C VAL A 32 16.66 9.98 4.61
N SER A 33 16.10 8.81 4.88
CA SER A 33 14.72 8.66 5.36
C SER A 33 14.44 9.60 6.54
N GLY A 34 13.31 10.31 6.55
CA GLY A 34 12.98 11.27 7.62
C GLY A 34 13.77 12.59 7.60
N SER A 35 14.63 12.85 6.60
CA SER A 35 15.45 14.08 6.57
C SER A 35 14.68 15.38 6.30
N GLY A 36 13.46 15.30 5.75
CA GLY A 36 12.62 16.46 5.42
C GLY A 36 12.34 16.67 3.93
N LYS A 37 12.80 15.77 3.03
CA LYS A 37 12.55 15.85 1.57
C LYS A 37 11.08 16.02 1.21
N SER A 38 10.22 15.13 1.69
CA SER A 38 8.78 15.13 1.38
C SER A 38 8.08 16.31 2.05
N SER A 39 8.52 16.72 3.24
CA SER A 39 8.08 17.96 3.88
C SER A 39 8.37 19.18 2.98
N LEU A 40 9.55 19.24 2.36
CA LEU A 40 9.91 20.34 1.46
C LEU A 40 9.16 20.26 0.11
N ALA A 41 9.23 19.12 -0.57
CA ALA A 41 8.71 18.96 -1.93
C ALA A 41 7.17 18.89 -1.97
N PHE A 42 6.57 18.06 -1.14
CA PHE A 42 5.12 17.85 -1.12
C PHE A 42 4.43 18.77 -0.11
N GLY A 43 4.87 18.74 1.14
CA GLY A 43 4.22 19.50 2.20
C GLY A 43 4.30 21.02 2.00
N THR A 44 5.47 21.53 1.62
CA THR A 44 5.70 22.97 1.42
C THR A 44 5.48 23.41 -0.03
N ILE A 45 6.25 22.89 -0.99
CA ILE A 45 6.20 23.38 -2.38
C ILE A 45 4.87 23.01 -3.06
N HIS A 46 4.52 21.71 -3.09
CA HIS A 46 3.24 21.29 -3.67
C HIS A 46 2.07 21.84 -2.85
N GLY A 47 2.11 21.73 -1.53
CA GLY A 47 1.07 22.24 -0.62
C GLY A 47 0.77 23.72 -0.82
N GLU A 48 1.80 24.57 -0.93
CA GLU A 48 1.61 26.00 -1.23
C GLU A 48 1.06 26.25 -2.64
N GLY A 49 1.50 25.47 -3.63
CA GLY A 49 0.96 25.53 -4.99
C GLY A 49 -0.53 25.16 -5.04
N GLN A 50 -0.91 24.09 -4.35
CA GLN A 50 -2.29 23.61 -4.25
C GLN A 50 -3.16 24.61 -3.48
N ARG A 51 -2.69 25.12 -2.34
CA ARG A 51 -3.38 26.15 -1.54
C ARG A 51 -3.68 27.38 -2.39
N ARG A 52 -2.67 27.95 -3.06
CA ARG A 52 -2.83 29.13 -3.94
C ARG A 52 -3.82 28.88 -5.08
N TYR A 53 -3.74 27.71 -5.71
CA TYR A 53 -4.63 27.34 -6.81
C TYR A 53 -6.08 27.23 -6.33
N LEU A 54 -6.32 26.47 -5.25
CA LEU A 54 -7.68 26.24 -4.73
C LEU A 54 -8.30 27.52 -4.15
N GLU A 55 -7.53 28.37 -3.47
CA GLU A 55 -8.00 29.68 -2.99
C GLU A 55 -8.41 30.62 -4.14
N SER A 56 -7.82 30.42 -5.33
CA SER A 56 -8.14 31.18 -6.54
C SER A 56 -9.35 30.63 -7.27
N VAL A 57 -9.53 29.30 -7.31
CA VAL A 57 -10.60 28.63 -8.09
C VAL A 57 -11.91 28.48 -7.30
N ALA A 58 -11.85 28.23 -5.99
CA ALA A 58 -13.03 28.00 -5.16
C ALA A 58 -13.06 28.93 -3.91
N PRO A 59 -13.38 30.22 -4.07
CA PRO A 59 -13.35 31.18 -2.96
C PRO A 59 -14.22 30.79 -1.74
N PHE A 60 -15.32 30.07 -1.96
CA PHE A 60 -16.20 29.59 -0.90
C PHE A 60 -15.59 28.48 -0.03
N ALA A 61 -14.61 27.74 -0.58
CA ALA A 61 -13.95 26.64 0.11
C ALA A 61 -12.70 27.08 0.89
N ARG A 62 -12.28 28.37 0.79
CA ARG A 62 -11.05 28.90 1.40
C ARG A 62 -10.88 28.52 2.87
N ARG A 63 -11.95 28.63 3.67
CA ARG A 63 -11.90 28.31 5.10
C ARG A 63 -11.71 26.81 5.38
N LEU A 64 -12.24 25.94 4.51
CA LEU A 64 -12.09 24.48 4.60
C LEU A 64 -10.69 24.04 4.09
N ILE A 65 -10.18 24.70 3.06
CA ILE A 65 -8.85 24.44 2.49
C ILE A 65 -7.75 24.89 3.46
N GLY A 66 -7.88 26.07 4.09
CA GLY A 66 -6.88 26.57 5.04
C GLY A 66 -6.73 25.73 6.30
N SER A 67 -7.76 24.96 6.70
CA SER A 67 -7.65 23.97 7.76
C SER A 67 -7.05 22.63 7.31
N ALA A 68 -7.01 22.38 6.00
CA ALA A 68 -6.59 21.11 5.41
C ALA A 68 -5.14 21.12 4.92
N VAL A 69 -4.67 22.26 4.39
CA VAL A 69 -3.32 22.41 3.83
C VAL A 69 -2.65 23.63 4.46
N ASP A 70 -1.80 23.40 5.45
CA ASP A 70 -0.93 24.41 6.05
C ASP A 70 0.54 24.08 5.73
N PRO A 71 1.12 24.69 4.69
CA PRO A 71 2.48 24.37 4.25
C PRO A 71 3.59 24.92 5.17
N GLN A 72 3.24 25.67 6.23
CA GLN A 72 4.17 26.21 7.25
C GLN A 72 5.44 26.81 6.63
N VAL A 73 5.26 27.87 5.84
CA VAL A 73 6.33 28.55 5.10
C VAL A 73 6.15 30.06 5.12
N GLY A 74 7.25 30.81 5.23
CA GLY A 74 7.22 32.27 5.25
C GLY A 74 6.84 32.87 3.89
N ALA A 75 7.54 32.49 2.83
CA ALA A 75 7.23 32.92 1.47
C ALA A 75 7.67 31.89 0.43
N VAL A 76 6.91 31.80 -0.67
CA VAL A 76 7.34 31.08 -1.88
C VAL A 76 7.13 31.97 -3.11
N GLU A 77 8.21 32.35 -3.79
CA GLU A 77 8.15 33.19 -4.99
C GLU A 77 8.46 32.38 -6.25
N GLY A 78 7.90 32.79 -7.40
CA GLY A 78 8.15 32.15 -8.70
C GLY A 78 7.51 30.76 -8.90
N LEU A 79 6.72 30.27 -7.94
CA LEU A 79 6.03 28.97 -7.96
C LEU A 79 4.90 28.92 -9.03
N PRO A 80 5.00 28.10 -10.08
CA PRO A 80 3.88 27.82 -10.98
C PRO A 80 2.83 26.90 -10.32
N PRO A 81 1.67 26.67 -10.95
CA PRO A 81 0.75 25.61 -10.53
C PRO A 81 1.48 24.26 -10.43
N THR A 82 1.17 23.49 -9.39
CA THR A 82 1.86 22.23 -9.10
C THR A 82 0.96 21.03 -9.39
N VAL A 83 1.55 19.93 -9.86
CA VAL A 83 0.89 18.62 -10.04
C VAL A 83 1.73 17.58 -9.33
N ALA A 84 1.17 16.95 -8.30
CA ALA A 84 1.87 15.90 -7.55
C ALA A 84 1.50 14.50 -8.07
N LEU A 85 2.49 13.63 -8.19
CA LEU A 85 2.34 12.19 -8.33
C LEU A 85 2.99 11.51 -7.13
N GLU A 86 2.18 11.27 -6.09
CA GLU A 86 2.60 10.55 -4.88
C GLU A 86 2.48 9.03 -5.06
N GLN A 87 3.29 8.28 -4.31
CA GLN A 87 3.13 6.84 -4.13
C GLN A 87 1.81 6.55 -3.38
N SER A 88 0.72 6.41 -4.13
CA SER A 88 -0.57 6.08 -3.55
C SER A 88 -0.68 4.58 -3.31
N THR A 89 -0.97 4.20 -2.06
CA THR A 89 -1.29 2.81 -1.69
C THR A 89 -2.73 2.39 -2.05
N SER A 90 -3.59 3.33 -2.47
CA SER A 90 -4.96 3.03 -2.87
C SER A 90 -5.08 2.84 -4.39
N GLY A 91 -5.26 1.59 -4.80
CA GLY A 91 -5.43 1.15 -6.19
C GLY A 91 -6.74 1.56 -6.87
N GLY A 92 -7.37 2.66 -6.43
CA GLY A 92 -8.72 3.04 -6.82
C GLY A 92 -9.79 2.08 -6.27
N GLY A 93 -11.07 2.41 -6.51
CA GLY A 93 -12.19 1.56 -6.10
C GLY A 93 -12.31 0.28 -6.95
N ALA A 94 -13.11 -0.69 -6.51
CA ALA A 94 -13.30 -2.00 -7.15
C ALA A 94 -13.67 -1.98 -8.65
N ARG A 95 -14.17 -0.86 -9.17
CA ARG A 95 -14.52 -0.66 -10.59
C ARG A 95 -13.39 -0.09 -11.46
N SER A 96 -12.30 0.35 -10.85
CA SER A 96 -11.16 0.98 -11.54
C SER A 96 -10.34 -0.07 -12.27
N THR A 97 -9.91 0.25 -13.49
CA THR A 97 -9.00 -0.57 -14.32
C THR A 97 -7.81 0.24 -14.82
N VAL A 98 -6.80 -0.43 -15.36
CA VAL A 98 -5.67 0.17 -16.09
C VAL A 98 -6.15 1.22 -17.10
N GLY A 99 -7.14 0.89 -17.92
CA GLY A 99 -7.70 1.81 -18.92
C GLY A 99 -8.36 3.05 -18.32
N THR A 100 -8.96 2.95 -17.13
CA THR A 100 -9.52 4.12 -16.43
C THR A 100 -8.45 4.98 -15.78
N VAL A 101 -7.43 4.37 -15.15
CA VAL A 101 -6.36 5.10 -14.46
C VAL A 101 -5.45 5.81 -15.47
N SER A 102 -5.17 5.18 -16.61
CA SER A 102 -4.45 5.79 -17.74
C SER A 102 -5.29 6.79 -18.55
N ALA A 103 -6.58 6.90 -18.26
CA ALA A 103 -7.60 7.58 -19.07
C ALA A 103 -7.72 7.09 -20.53
N LEU A 104 -7.00 6.04 -20.94
CA LEU A 104 -7.06 5.47 -22.30
C LEU A 104 -8.46 4.99 -22.64
N SER A 105 -9.22 4.49 -21.65
CA SER A 105 -10.60 4.06 -21.83
C SER A 105 -11.50 5.16 -22.40
N ASN A 106 -11.23 6.44 -22.13
CA ASN A 106 -12.00 7.54 -22.71
C ASN A 106 -11.84 7.60 -24.23
N SER A 107 -10.60 7.49 -24.71
CA SER A 107 -10.32 7.55 -26.15
C SER A 107 -10.77 6.28 -26.87
N ILE A 108 -10.57 5.11 -26.26
CA ILE A 108 -11.01 3.83 -26.84
C ILE A 108 -12.54 3.82 -26.99
N ARG A 109 -13.30 4.26 -25.97
CA ARG A 109 -14.77 4.37 -26.08
C ARG A 109 -15.21 5.33 -27.17
N LEU A 110 -14.49 6.44 -27.36
CA LEU A 110 -14.74 7.37 -28.45
C LEU A 110 -14.44 6.74 -29.82
N LEU A 111 -13.38 5.93 -29.92
CA LEU A 111 -13.03 5.20 -31.14
C LEU A 111 -14.15 4.26 -31.57
N TYR A 112 -14.69 3.44 -30.64
CA TYR A 112 -15.86 2.58 -30.92
C TYR A 112 -17.10 3.38 -31.30
N SER A 113 -17.36 4.51 -30.63
CA SER A 113 -18.52 5.37 -30.94
C SER A 113 -18.42 6.02 -32.32
N ARG A 114 -17.22 6.41 -32.77
CA ARG A 114 -17.01 7.24 -33.97
C ARG A 114 -16.50 6.50 -35.20
N ALA A 115 -15.72 5.45 -35.01
CA ALA A 115 -15.03 4.71 -36.07
C ALA A 115 -15.39 3.21 -36.11
N GLY A 116 -16.04 2.67 -35.06
CA GLY A 116 -16.53 1.29 -35.06
C GLY A 116 -17.76 1.08 -35.96
N ASP A 117 -18.07 -0.19 -36.25
CA ASP A 117 -19.32 -0.61 -36.89
C ASP A 117 -20.50 -0.41 -35.93
N ASN A 118 -20.94 0.84 -35.82
CA ASN A 118 -21.91 1.32 -34.85
C ASN A 118 -23.20 1.80 -35.54
N PRO A 119 -23.99 0.90 -36.17
CA PRO A 119 -25.14 1.28 -36.98
C PRO A 119 -26.28 1.90 -36.16
N LYS A 120 -26.31 1.65 -34.85
CA LYS A 120 -27.30 2.21 -33.91
C LYS A 120 -26.91 3.59 -33.37
N GLY A 121 -25.70 4.08 -33.66
CA GLY A 121 -25.23 5.39 -33.20
C GLY A 121 -25.05 5.47 -31.69
N LEU A 122 -24.53 4.41 -31.06
CA LEU A 122 -24.20 4.40 -29.63
C LEU A 122 -23.13 5.46 -29.31
N TYR A 123 -23.32 6.18 -28.21
CA TYR A 123 -22.37 7.18 -27.72
C TYR A 123 -21.26 6.52 -26.89
N SER A 124 -20.19 7.26 -26.59
CA SER A 124 -19.05 6.75 -25.80
C SER A 124 -19.47 6.14 -24.46
N ASP A 125 -20.51 6.68 -23.83
CA ASP A 125 -21.00 6.21 -22.54
C ASP A 125 -21.64 4.83 -22.63
N SER A 126 -22.16 4.42 -23.79
CA SER A 126 -22.65 3.05 -24.00
C SER A 126 -21.53 2.01 -23.95
N PHE A 127 -20.27 2.41 -24.10
CA PHE A 127 -19.10 1.53 -24.08
C PHE A 127 -18.37 1.55 -22.73
N SER A 128 -19.06 1.96 -21.66
CA SER A 128 -18.47 2.13 -20.34
C SER A 128 -19.12 1.20 -19.32
N PRO A 129 -18.36 0.40 -18.55
CA PRO A 129 -18.91 -0.40 -17.47
C PRO A 129 -19.30 0.46 -16.25
N ASN A 130 -18.99 1.75 -16.26
CA ASN A 130 -19.22 2.67 -15.14
C ASN A 130 -20.42 3.61 -15.36
N THR A 131 -21.12 3.50 -16.48
CA THR A 131 -22.31 4.32 -16.80
C THR A 131 -23.55 3.44 -16.87
N PRO A 132 -24.74 3.96 -16.49
CA PRO A 132 -25.99 3.22 -16.63
C PRO A 132 -26.28 2.79 -18.07
N GLU A 133 -25.88 3.59 -19.07
CA GLU A 133 -26.11 3.24 -20.48
C GLU A 133 -25.25 2.07 -20.98
N GLY A 134 -24.06 1.85 -20.40
CA GLY A 134 -23.10 0.86 -20.89
C GLY A 134 -22.98 -0.39 -20.03
N MET A 135 -23.21 -0.28 -18.72
CA MET A 135 -22.99 -1.38 -17.79
C MET A 135 -23.94 -2.56 -18.02
N CYS A 136 -23.46 -3.78 -17.77
CA CYS A 136 -24.32 -4.95 -17.68
C CYS A 136 -25.34 -4.75 -16.54
N PRO A 137 -26.65 -4.96 -16.78
CA PRO A 137 -27.68 -4.68 -15.77
C PRO A 137 -27.62 -5.63 -14.56
N THR A 138 -27.14 -6.87 -14.76
CA THR A 138 -27.07 -7.89 -13.72
C THR A 138 -25.94 -7.61 -12.71
N CYS A 139 -24.70 -7.52 -13.18
CA CYS A 139 -23.54 -7.27 -12.32
C CYS A 139 -23.22 -5.78 -12.13
N GLN A 140 -23.98 -4.86 -12.73
CA GLN A 140 -23.73 -3.42 -12.67
C GLN A 140 -22.27 -3.04 -12.98
N GLY A 141 -21.71 -3.64 -14.02
CA GLY A 141 -20.38 -3.33 -14.52
C GLY A 141 -19.19 -3.93 -13.76
N THR A 142 -19.40 -4.78 -12.75
CA THR A 142 -18.30 -5.47 -12.03
C THR A 142 -17.80 -6.72 -12.77
N GLY A 143 -18.65 -7.39 -13.55
CA GLY A 143 -18.37 -8.67 -14.22
C GLY A 143 -18.55 -9.90 -13.32
N VAL A 144 -18.63 -9.69 -12.01
CA VAL A 144 -18.83 -10.71 -10.98
C VAL A 144 -20.09 -10.41 -10.21
N VAL A 145 -20.89 -11.43 -9.93
CA VAL A 145 -22.06 -11.34 -9.07
C VAL A 145 -21.69 -11.92 -7.71
N HIS A 146 -22.06 -11.20 -6.65
CA HIS A 146 -21.86 -11.62 -5.27
C HIS A 146 -23.22 -11.93 -4.66
N GLU A 147 -23.44 -13.18 -4.26
CA GLU A 147 -24.71 -13.65 -3.74
C GLU A 147 -24.52 -14.32 -2.38
N PRO A 148 -25.28 -13.90 -1.34
CA PRO A 148 -25.28 -14.61 -0.08
C PRO A 148 -26.04 -15.95 -0.22
N THR A 149 -25.46 -17.05 0.26
CA THR A 149 -26.09 -18.37 0.33
C THR A 149 -26.31 -18.77 1.79
N GLU A 150 -27.13 -19.80 2.04
CA GLU A 150 -27.30 -20.33 3.41
C GLU A 150 -25.94 -20.80 3.97
N ALA A 151 -25.15 -21.50 3.16
CA ALA A 151 -23.82 -21.99 3.55
C ALA A 151 -22.82 -20.86 3.81
N SER A 152 -22.84 -19.78 3.00
CA SER A 152 -21.96 -18.64 3.21
C SER A 152 -22.34 -17.83 4.44
N MET A 153 -23.63 -17.75 4.78
CA MET A 153 -24.12 -17.01 5.95
C MET A 153 -24.05 -17.80 7.27
N VAL A 154 -24.16 -19.13 7.18
CA VAL A 154 -24.17 -20.09 8.30
C VAL A 154 -23.14 -21.19 8.03
N PRO A 155 -21.84 -20.95 8.31
CA PRO A 155 -20.79 -21.92 8.00
C PRO A 155 -20.86 -23.21 8.83
N ASP A 156 -21.36 -23.12 10.07
CA ASP A 156 -21.57 -24.27 10.95
C ASP A 156 -23.07 -24.38 11.31
N PRO A 157 -23.84 -25.24 10.59
CA PRO A 157 -25.26 -25.39 10.82
C PRO A 157 -25.58 -26.27 12.05
N THR A 158 -24.57 -26.79 12.75
CA THR A 158 -24.75 -27.60 13.97
C THR A 158 -24.93 -26.74 15.23
N LEU A 159 -24.60 -25.45 15.15
CA LEU A 159 -24.80 -24.48 16.21
C LEU A 159 -26.23 -23.93 16.21
N SER A 160 -26.68 -23.46 17.37
CA SER A 160 -27.93 -22.70 17.51
C SER A 160 -27.73 -21.21 17.18
N ILE A 161 -28.80 -20.42 17.10
CA ILE A 161 -28.68 -18.97 16.91
C ILE A 161 -28.05 -18.33 18.17
N GLU A 162 -28.34 -18.84 19.37
CA GLU A 162 -27.71 -18.42 20.63
C GLU A 162 -26.20 -18.72 20.66
N ASP A 163 -25.79 -19.86 20.10
CA ASP A 163 -24.37 -20.25 20.02
C ASP A 163 -23.63 -19.59 18.83
N GLY A 164 -24.30 -18.73 18.06
CA GLY A 164 -23.69 -17.94 17.00
C GLY A 164 -23.66 -18.61 15.62
N ALA A 165 -24.64 -19.44 15.28
CA ALA A 165 -24.75 -20.06 13.95
C ALA A 165 -24.70 -19.04 12.80
N ILE A 166 -25.43 -17.91 12.94
CA ILE A 166 -25.45 -16.85 11.93
C ILE A 166 -24.22 -15.94 12.14
N GLN A 167 -23.15 -16.18 11.39
CA GLN A 167 -21.94 -15.35 11.48
C GLN A 167 -22.02 -14.07 10.64
N ALA A 168 -22.87 -14.06 9.61
CA ALA A 168 -22.88 -12.99 8.60
C ALA A 168 -23.66 -11.72 8.97
N TRP A 169 -24.49 -11.78 10.01
CA TRP A 169 -25.29 -10.62 10.44
C TRP A 169 -24.43 -9.57 11.19
N PRO A 170 -24.94 -8.35 11.45
CA PRO A 170 -24.12 -7.25 11.97
C PRO A 170 -23.47 -7.56 13.33
N GLY A 171 -22.30 -7.01 13.61
CA GLY A 171 -21.68 -7.08 14.93
C GLY A 171 -22.28 -6.10 15.96
N ALA A 172 -21.82 -6.21 17.21
CA ALA A 172 -22.12 -5.30 18.32
C ALA A 172 -23.63 -5.10 18.56
N TRP A 173 -24.09 -3.85 18.68
CA TRP A 173 -25.48 -3.55 19.01
C TRP A 173 -26.46 -3.95 17.91
N ALA A 174 -26.07 -3.87 16.63
CA ALA A 174 -26.95 -4.19 15.51
C ALA A 174 -27.23 -5.71 15.43
N GLY A 175 -26.23 -6.55 15.71
CA GLY A 175 -26.43 -8.00 15.84
C GLY A 175 -27.35 -8.35 17.01
N LYS A 176 -27.12 -7.73 18.17
CA LYS A 176 -28.02 -7.87 19.32
C LYS A 176 -29.45 -7.47 18.98
N ASN A 177 -29.63 -6.41 18.18
CA ASN A 177 -30.96 -6.02 17.75
C ASN A 177 -31.62 -7.08 16.85
N PHE A 178 -30.89 -7.68 15.90
CA PHE A 178 -31.42 -8.76 15.06
C PHE A 178 -31.87 -9.94 15.92
N HIS A 179 -31.03 -10.36 16.86
CA HIS A 179 -31.34 -11.39 17.85
C HIS A 179 -32.61 -11.07 18.65
N ASP A 180 -32.65 -9.89 19.29
CA ASP A 180 -33.80 -9.47 20.11
C ASP A 180 -35.12 -9.44 19.29
N ILE A 181 -35.05 -9.10 18.00
CA ILE A 181 -36.21 -9.07 17.09
C ILE A 181 -36.72 -10.48 16.82
N LEU A 182 -35.84 -11.44 16.51
CA LEU A 182 -36.25 -12.83 16.28
C LEU A 182 -36.87 -13.44 17.54
N GLN A 183 -36.30 -13.15 18.71
CA GLN A 183 -36.86 -13.56 19.99
C GLN A 183 -38.27 -12.98 20.19
N ALA A 184 -38.46 -11.69 19.90
CA ALA A 184 -39.77 -11.03 20.01
C ALA A 184 -40.82 -11.56 19.02
N LEU A 185 -40.37 -12.06 17.87
CA LEU A 185 -41.21 -12.71 16.86
C LEU A 185 -41.54 -14.17 17.21
N GLY A 186 -40.88 -14.75 18.21
CA GLY A 186 -41.13 -16.10 18.70
C GLY A 186 -40.44 -17.21 17.88
N TYR A 187 -39.34 -16.90 17.21
CA TYR A 187 -38.49 -17.92 16.58
C TYR A 187 -37.74 -18.74 17.64
N ASP A 188 -37.49 -20.01 17.32
CA ASP A 188 -36.61 -20.87 18.11
C ASP A 188 -35.15 -20.48 17.89
N LEU A 189 -34.46 -20.13 18.97
CA LEU A 189 -33.06 -19.67 18.94
C LEU A 189 -32.09 -20.69 19.53
N ASP A 190 -32.60 -21.73 20.21
CA ASP A 190 -31.82 -22.68 21.00
C ASP A 190 -31.54 -23.99 20.26
N SER A 191 -32.41 -24.36 19.31
CA SER A 191 -32.19 -25.55 18.46
C SER A 191 -31.03 -25.32 17.47
N PRO A 192 -30.25 -26.38 17.13
CA PRO A 192 -29.29 -26.32 16.03
C PRO A 192 -29.93 -25.80 14.75
N TRP A 193 -29.21 -24.95 13.99
CA TRP A 193 -29.71 -24.30 12.78
C TRP A 193 -30.27 -25.32 11.78
N GLN A 194 -29.56 -26.43 11.56
CA GLN A 194 -30.00 -27.50 10.66
C GLN A 194 -31.34 -28.15 11.03
N ASP A 195 -31.74 -28.07 12.30
CA ASP A 195 -32.98 -28.65 12.82
C ASP A 195 -34.18 -27.70 12.74
N LEU A 196 -33.94 -26.40 12.50
CA LEU A 196 -34.99 -25.42 12.30
C LEU A 196 -35.79 -25.71 11.00
N PRO A 197 -37.12 -25.45 10.98
CA PRO A 197 -37.91 -25.60 9.77
C PRO A 197 -37.35 -24.75 8.63
N ARG A 198 -37.22 -25.34 7.43
CA ARG A 198 -36.67 -24.64 6.24
C ARG A 198 -37.37 -23.30 5.96
N LYS A 199 -38.68 -23.23 6.17
CA LYS A 199 -39.46 -21.98 6.01
C LYS A 199 -38.94 -20.85 6.91
N ASP A 200 -38.56 -21.17 8.15
CA ASP A 200 -38.09 -20.19 9.13
C ASP A 200 -36.66 -19.76 8.80
N ARG A 201 -35.80 -20.71 8.39
CA ARG A 201 -34.46 -20.42 7.89
C ARG A 201 -34.49 -19.52 6.65
N ASP A 202 -35.32 -19.86 5.67
CA ASP A 202 -35.52 -19.08 4.45
C ASP A 202 -36.04 -17.67 4.78
N TRP A 203 -36.97 -17.54 5.73
CA TRP A 203 -37.48 -16.23 6.14
C TRP A 203 -36.42 -15.38 6.85
N ILE A 204 -35.66 -15.96 7.77
CA ILE A 204 -34.58 -15.26 8.50
C ILE A 204 -33.50 -14.79 7.52
N LEU A 205 -33.10 -15.64 6.57
CA LEU A 205 -31.98 -15.37 5.68
C LEU A 205 -32.35 -14.53 4.46
N PHE A 206 -33.53 -14.72 3.86
CA PHE A 206 -33.82 -14.21 2.51
C PHE A 206 -35.10 -13.38 2.37
N THR A 207 -35.92 -13.20 3.41
CA THR A 207 -37.18 -12.46 3.27
C THR A 207 -36.98 -10.99 2.84
N ASP A 208 -37.92 -10.49 2.03
CA ASP A 208 -38.06 -9.06 1.73
C ASP A 208 -38.95 -8.33 2.74
N GLU A 209 -39.58 -9.06 3.66
CA GLU A 209 -40.44 -8.49 4.70
C GLU A 209 -39.64 -7.62 5.69
N ARG A 210 -40.26 -6.53 6.15
CA ARG A 210 -39.66 -5.58 7.11
C ARG A 210 -40.58 -5.30 8.31
N PRO A 211 -40.94 -6.32 9.11
CA PRO A 211 -41.78 -6.11 10.27
C PRO A 211 -41.10 -5.19 11.29
N VAL A 212 -41.91 -4.34 11.92
CA VAL A 212 -41.47 -3.48 13.03
C VAL A 212 -42.02 -4.07 14.32
N VAL A 213 -41.14 -4.50 15.22
CA VAL A 213 -41.51 -5.09 16.51
C VAL A 213 -41.05 -4.23 17.67
N THR A 214 -41.80 -4.28 18.77
CA THR A 214 -41.38 -3.62 20.01
C THR A 214 -40.49 -4.56 20.79
N VAL A 215 -39.19 -4.25 20.81
CA VAL A 215 -38.20 -5.02 21.55
C VAL A 215 -38.18 -4.56 23.01
N LYS A 216 -38.28 -5.52 23.93
CA LYS A 216 -38.12 -5.33 25.38
C LYS A 216 -36.83 -6.03 25.81
N PRO A 217 -35.67 -5.35 25.74
CA PRO A 217 -34.40 -6.02 26.00
C PRO A 217 -34.34 -6.47 27.46
N VAL A 218 -33.93 -7.71 27.74
CA VAL A 218 -33.62 -8.14 29.11
C VAL A 218 -32.16 -7.75 29.39
N ARG A 219 -31.96 -6.67 30.13
CA ARG A 219 -30.62 -6.23 30.59
C ARG A 219 -30.43 -6.54 32.09
N GLY A 220 -29.18 -6.72 32.53
CA GLY A 220 -28.84 -6.96 33.94
C GLY A 220 -29.39 -5.89 34.89
N GLU A 221 -29.48 -6.20 36.18
CA GLU A 221 -30.23 -5.45 37.21
C GLU A 221 -29.89 -3.94 37.29
N ASP A 222 -28.71 -3.53 36.83
CA ASP A 222 -28.23 -2.14 36.89
C ASP A 222 -28.49 -1.28 35.62
N HIS A 223 -29.15 -1.81 34.59
CA HIS A 223 -29.31 -1.11 33.30
C HIS A 223 -30.74 -0.61 33.04
N ILE A 224 -30.87 0.63 32.53
CA ILE A 224 -32.15 1.26 32.17
C ILE A 224 -32.84 0.46 31.06
N GLN A 225 -34.01 -0.10 31.37
CA GLN A 225 -34.87 -0.84 30.44
C GLN A 225 -35.70 0.13 29.59
N ARG A 226 -35.16 0.56 28.44
CA ARG A 226 -35.94 1.33 27.44
C ARG A 226 -36.31 0.43 26.28
N ASN A 227 -37.62 0.26 26.09
CA ASN A 227 -38.17 -0.38 24.90
C ASN A 227 -37.81 0.45 23.67
N TYR A 228 -37.58 -0.24 22.57
CA TYR A 228 -37.34 0.41 21.28
C TYR A 228 -38.07 -0.35 20.17
N LYS A 229 -38.33 0.34 19.06
CA LYS A 229 -38.94 -0.28 17.87
C LYS A 229 -37.83 -0.77 16.96
N GLY A 230 -37.63 -2.08 16.91
CA GLY A 230 -36.70 -2.74 15.98
C GLY A 230 -37.38 -2.99 14.65
N THR A 231 -36.69 -2.75 13.53
CA THR A 231 -37.17 -3.10 12.18
C THR A 231 -36.36 -4.27 11.67
N TRP A 232 -37.01 -5.39 11.37
CA TRP A 232 -36.33 -6.55 10.81
C TRP A 232 -35.90 -6.29 9.36
N ARG A 233 -34.77 -6.88 8.98
CA ARG A 233 -34.33 -7.12 7.61
C ARG A 233 -33.65 -8.48 7.60
N SER A 234 -33.82 -9.24 6.52
CA SER A 234 -33.12 -10.51 6.36
C SER A 234 -31.60 -10.33 6.31
N VAL A 235 -30.86 -11.38 6.64
CA VAL A 235 -29.39 -11.36 6.63
C VAL A 235 -28.86 -11.09 5.22
N ALA A 236 -29.43 -11.71 4.19
CA ALA A 236 -29.08 -11.46 2.80
C ALA A 236 -29.32 -10.00 2.38
N SER A 237 -30.45 -9.40 2.80
CA SER A 237 -30.73 -7.99 2.54
C SER A 237 -29.75 -7.06 3.25
N TYR A 238 -29.36 -7.38 4.49
CA TYR A 238 -28.31 -6.64 5.20
C TYR A 238 -26.99 -6.66 4.45
N LEU A 239 -26.52 -7.86 4.06
CA LEU A 239 -25.25 -8.03 3.35
C LEU A 239 -25.26 -7.28 2.01
N THR A 240 -26.30 -7.48 1.20
CA THR A 240 -26.41 -6.87 -0.15
C THR A 240 -26.44 -5.35 -0.08
N ASN A 241 -27.25 -4.76 0.81
CA ASN A 241 -27.32 -3.30 0.98
C ASN A 241 -26.00 -2.75 1.54
N THR A 242 -25.38 -3.45 2.49
CA THR A 242 -24.09 -3.01 3.05
C THR A 242 -23.01 -3.00 1.98
N LEU A 243 -22.95 -4.02 1.12
CA LEU A 243 -21.98 -4.07 0.03
C LEU A 243 -22.17 -2.91 -0.96
N ALA A 244 -23.42 -2.56 -1.27
CA ALA A 244 -23.77 -1.49 -2.20
C ALA A 244 -23.50 -0.08 -1.64
N GLU A 245 -23.70 0.13 -0.34
CA GLU A 245 -23.67 1.47 0.27
C GLU A 245 -22.36 1.79 1.01
N THR A 246 -21.56 0.78 1.38
CA THR A 246 -20.41 1.02 2.26
C THR A 246 -19.25 1.74 1.57
N ASN A 247 -18.65 2.71 2.26
CA ASN A 247 -17.36 3.29 1.91
C ASN A 247 -16.19 2.65 2.68
N SER A 248 -16.46 1.68 3.57
CA SER A 248 -15.43 1.01 4.37
C SER A 248 -14.96 -0.27 3.70
N ASP A 249 -13.67 -0.34 3.34
CA ASP A 249 -13.09 -1.53 2.72
C ASP A 249 -13.07 -2.74 3.68
N THR A 250 -12.85 -2.52 4.97
CA THR A 250 -12.90 -3.60 5.97
C THR A 250 -14.30 -4.18 6.09
N LEU A 251 -15.33 -3.32 6.12
CA LEU A 251 -16.71 -3.79 6.15
C LEU A 251 -17.09 -4.47 4.82
N ARG A 252 -16.65 -3.92 3.68
CA ARG A 252 -16.83 -4.53 2.36
C ARG A 252 -16.24 -5.93 2.31
N LYS A 253 -14.99 -6.12 2.73
CA LYS A 253 -14.32 -7.44 2.79
C LYS A 253 -15.09 -8.42 3.68
N ARG A 254 -15.46 -8.01 4.89
CA ARG A 254 -16.25 -8.84 5.81
C ARG A 254 -17.59 -9.26 5.21
N VAL A 255 -18.25 -8.38 4.47
CA VAL A 255 -19.52 -8.72 3.82
C VAL A 255 -19.28 -9.71 2.67
N LEU A 256 -18.26 -9.48 1.86
CA LEU A 256 -17.88 -10.36 0.75
C LEU A 256 -17.45 -11.76 1.22
N SER A 257 -16.85 -11.91 2.40
CA SER A 257 -16.48 -13.22 2.96
C SER A 257 -17.69 -14.11 3.28
N TYR A 258 -18.89 -13.51 3.37
CA TYR A 258 -20.16 -14.23 3.55
C TYR A 258 -21.00 -14.28 2.27
N MET A 259 -20.38 -14.05 1.11
CA MET A 259 -21.03 -14.15 -0.20
C MET A 259 -20.26 -15.10 -1.11
N GLU A 260 -20.98 -15.90 -1.88
CA GLU A 260 -20.41 -16.64 -2.98
C GLU A 260 -20.27 -15.71 -4.19
N SER A 261 -19.11 -15.80 -4.85
CA SER A 261 -18.79 -14.97 -6.01
C SER A 261 -18.73 -15.84 -7.24
N HIS A 262 -19.45 -15.47 -8.29
CA HIS A 262 -19.41 -16.17 -9.57
C HIS A 262 -19.35 -15.19 -10.74
N VAL A 263 -18.80 -15.66 -11.86
CA VAL A 263 -18.75 -14.87 -13.10
C VAL A 263 -20.19 -14.59 -13.55
N CYS A 264 -20.49 -13.32 -13.85
CA CYS A 264 -21.83 -12.90 -14.24
C CYS A 264 -22.32 -13.67 -15.47
N GLU A 265 -23.43 -14.39 -15.36
CA GLU A 265 -23.97 -15.21 -16.45
C GLU A 265 -24.51 -14.37 -17.63
N THR A 266 -24.91 -13.12 -17.38
CA THR A 266 -25.49 -12.26 -18.42
C THR A 266 -24.44 -11.70 -19.38
N CYS A 267 -23.29 -11.29 -18.84
CA CYS A 267 -22.21 -10.72 -19.65
C CYS A 267 -20.99 -11.64 -19.74
N HIS A 268 -21.02 -12.82 -19.10
CA HIS A 268 -19.88 -13.75 -19.00
C HIS A 268 -18.59 -13.05 -18.54
N GLY A 269 -18.70 -12.13 -17.58
CA GLY A 269 -17.56 -11.34 -17.08
C GLY A 269 -17.18 -10.12 -17.92
N ARG A 270 -17.84 -9.86 -19.07
CA ARG A 270 -17.50 -8.78 -20.01
C ARG A 270 -17.94 -7.37 -19.58
N ARG A 271 -18.66 -7.27 -18.45
CA ARG A 271 -19.05 -6.02 -17.73
C ARG A 271 -19.99 -5.06 -18.48
N LEU A 272 -20.14 -5.18 -19.79
CA LEU A 272 -20.98 -4.32 -20.62
C LEU A 272 -22.30 -4.98 -20.99
N ASN A 273 -23.25 -4.17 -21.44
CA ASN A 273 -24.52 -4.67 -21.96
C ASN A 273 -24.34 -5.32 -23.35
N PRO A 274 -25.24 -6.24 -23.75
CA PRO A 274 -25.13 -6.96 -25.03
C PRO A 274 -25.16 -6.07 -26.29
N GLU A 275 -25.67 -4.85 -26.23
CA GLU A 275 -25.74 -3.95 -27.40
C GLU A 275 -24.40 -3.28 -27.68
N ALA A 276 -23.70 -2.82 -26.64
CA ALA A 276 -22.35 -2.28 -26.75
C ALA A 276 -21.37 -3.34 -27.27
N LEU A 277 -21.54 -4.57 -26.80
CA LEU A 277 -20.71 -5.74 -27.14
C LEU A 277 -20.84 -6.22 -28.59
N LYS A 278 -21.84 -5.73 -29.35
CA LYS A 278 -22.01 -6.03 -30.78
C LYS A 278 -21.23 -5.09 -31.70
N VAL A 279 -20.85 -3.91 -31.21
CA VAL A 279 -20.08 -2.95 -32.00
C VAL A 279 -18.64 -3.40 -32.02
N THR A 280 -18.06 -3.45 -33.22
CA THR A 280 -16.67 -3.85 -33.41
C THR A 280 -15.86 -2.70 -34.00
N TYR A 281 -14.57 -2.66 -33.65
CA TYR A 281 -13.56 -1.82 -34.28
C TYR A 281 -12.37 -2.72 -34.57
N ALA A 282 -11.76 -2.60 -35.75
CA ALA A 282 -10.74 -3.55 -36.22
C ALA A 282 -11.19 -5.03 -36.06
N TRP A 283 -12.46 -5.33 -36.35
CA TRP A 283 -13.11 -6.65 -36.20
C TRP A 283 -13.23 -7.17 -34.77
N MET A 284 -12.97 -6.34 -33.76
CA MET A 284 -12.92 -6.74 -32.36
C MET A 284 -13.95 -5.96 -31.52
N PRO A 285 -14.76 -6.64 -30.69
CA PRO A 285 -15.54 -6.02 -29.63
C PRO A 285 -14.65 -5.28 -28.62
N ILE A 286 -15.18 -4.25 -27.94
CA ILE A 286 -14.37 -3.42 -27.03
C ILE A 286 -13.78 -4.19 -25.84
N ASP A 287 -14.47 -5.21 -25.37
CA ASP A 287 -14.00 -6.05 -24.27
C ASP A 287 -12.86 -6.97 -24.71
N GLU A 288 -12.91 -7.51 -25.92
CA GLU A 288 -11.82 -8.33 -26.47
C GLU A 288 -10.57 -7.47 -26.67
N LEU A 289 -10.70 -6.26 -27.21
CA LEU A 289 -9.58 -5.31 -27.34
C LEU A 289 -9.06 -4.92 -25.95
N GLY A 290 -9.95 -4.71 -24.99
CA GLY A 290 -9.61 -4.34 -23.63
C GLY A 290 -8.86 -5.42 -22.85
N ALA A 291 -9.05 -6.69 -23.21
CA ALA A 291 -8.41 -7.86 -22.60
C ALA A 291 -7.01 -8.17 -23.16
N LEU A 292 -6.68 -7.61 -24.33
CA LEU A 292 -5.34 -7.77 -24.91
C LEU A 292 -4.27 -7.05 -24.06
N PRO A 293 -3.05 -7.59 -24.02
CA PRO A 293 -1.85 -6.86 -23.58
C PRO A 293 -1.67 -5.53 -24.34
N LEU A 294 -1.13 -4.50 -23.68
CA LEU A 294 -1.02 -3.14 -24.23
C LEU A 294 -0.18 -3.09 -25.52
N ASP A 295 0.83 -3.96 -25.65
CA ASP A 295 1.64 -4.08 -26.86
C ASP A 295 0.81 -4.60 -28.04
N GLN A 296 -0.02 -5.62 -27.82
CA GLN A 296 -0.96 -6.14 -28.82
C GLN A 296 -2.04 -5.11 -29.15
N VAL A 297 -2.55 -4.36 -28.17
CA VAL A 297 -3.46 -3.23 -28.43
C VAL A 297 -2.78 -2.20 -29.32
N TYR A 298 -1.52 -1.86 -29.05
CA TYR A 298 -0.75 -0.94 -29.88
C TYR A 298 -0.64 -1.46 -31.32
N GLU A 299 -0.24 -2.72 -31.52
CA GLU A 299 -0.13 -3.34 -32.85
C GLU A 299 -1.45 -3.30 -33.63
N VAL A 300 -2.57 -3.64 -32.97
CA VAL A 300 -3.90 -3.62 -33.60
C VAL A 300 -4.27 -2.21 -34.06
N LEU A 301 -4.00 -1.19 -33.25
CA LEU A 301 -4.34 0.19 -33.55
C LEU A 301 -3.39 0.85 -34.56
N ASP A 302 -2.09 0.52 -34.53
CA ASP A 302 -1.06 1.05 -35.43
C ASP A 302 -1.22 0.51 -36.86
N ALA A 303 -1.76 -0.71 -37.00
CA ALA A 303 -2.05 -1.31 -38.30
C ALA A 303 -3.21 -0.64 -39.06
N GLN A 304 -3.92 0.31 -38.45
CA GLN A 304 -5.07 0.97 -39.08
C GLN A 304 -4.59 2.11 -40.00
N GLU A 305 -5.21 2.22 -41.18
CA GLU A 305 -4.90 3.26 -42.18
C GLU A 305 -6.08 4.26 -42.30
N PRO A 306 -6.30 5.14 -41.30
CA PRO A 306 -7.43 6.04 -41.31
C PRO A 306 -7.28 7.13 -42.38
N SER A 307 -8.41 7.59 -42.92
CA SER A 307 -8.41 8.77 -43.78
C SER A 307 -7.97 10.03 -43.01
N ALA A 308 -7.10 10.84 -43.62
CA ALA A 308 -6.54 12.03 -42.99
C ALA A 308 -7.62 13.02 -42.51
N GLY A 309 -7.53 13.44 -41.24
CA GLY A 309 -8.49 14.35 -40.61
C GLY A 309 -9.81 13.71 -40.18
N SER A 310 -9.98 12.39 -40.36
CA SER A 310 -11.11 11.66 -39.79
C SER A 310 -11.07 11.63 -38.27
N ALA A 311 -12.21 11.32 -37.64
CA ALA A 311 -12.26 11.13 -36.19
C ALA A 311 -11.30 10.02 -35.74
N GLU A 312 -11.16 8.96 -36.55
CA GLU A 312 -10.22 7.86 -36.30
C GLU A 312 -8.77 8.34 -36.31
N ASP A 313 -8.34 9.08 -37.35
CA ASP A 313 -6.99 9.67 -37.45
C ASP A 313 -6.65 10.56 -36.24
N LEU A 314 -7.59 11.44 -35.84
CA LEU A 314 -7.39 12.33 -34.69
C LEU A 314 -7.29 11.57 -33.36
N LEU A 315 -8.06 10.48 -33.19
CA LEU A 315 -8.03 9.65 -32.00
C LEU A 315 -6.76 8.79 -31.94
N LEU A 316 -6.36 8.16 -33.05
CA LEU A 316 -5.14 7.35 -33.11
C LEU A 316 -3.88 8.18 -32.85
N LYS A 317 -3.82 9.42 -33.36
CA LYS A 317 -2.76 10.40 -33.04
C LYS A 317 -2.66 10.75 -31.55
N GLN A 318 -3.71 10.51 -30.76
CA GLN A 318 -3.69 10.69 -29.31
C GLN A 318 -3.46 9.38 -28.55
N ILE A 319 -3.99 8.26 -29.05
CA ILE A 319 -3.93 6.95 -28.38
C ILE A 319 -2.54 6.32 -28.53
N LEU A 320 -2.00 6.27 -29.74
CA LEU A 320 -0.73 5.56 -30.02
C LEU A 320 0.45 6.12 -29.22
N PRO A 321 0.67 7.46 -29.11
CA PRO A 321 1.75 7.99 -28.27
C PRO A 321 1.58 7.68 -26.77
N ALA A 322 0.34 7.61 -26.30
CA ALA A 322 0.04 7.28 -24.90
C ALA A 322 0.27 5.79 -24.61
N LEU A 323 -0.12 4.91 -25.53
CA LEU A 323 0.22 3.49 -25.46
C LEU A 323 1.73 3.28 -25.53
N GLN A 324 2.42 3.90 -26.49
CA GLN A 324 3.88 3.83 -26.59
C GLN A 324 4.57 4.26 -25.30
N SER A 325 4.11 5.34 -24.67
CA SER A 325 4.67 5.79 -23.38
C SER A 325 4.46 4.78 -22.26
N ALA A 326 3.35 4.02 -22.26
CA ALA A 326 3.14 2.92 -21.33
C ALA A 326 4.06 1.72 -21.65
N LEU A 327 4.27 1.41 -22.94
CA LEU A 327 5.21 0.36 -23.37
C LEU A 327 6.65 0.70 -22.99
N ASP A 328 7.10 1.93 -23.22
CA ASP A 328 8.41 2.45 -22.83
C ASP A 328 8.65 2.27 -21.31
N LEU A 329 7.57 2.32 -20.50
CA LEU A 329 7.58 2.12 -19.05
C LEU A 329 7.48 0.64 -18.61
N GLY A 330 7.62 -0.32 -19.53
CA GLY A 330 7.54 -1.74 -19.20
C GLY A 330 6.14 -2.17 -18.72
N LEU A 331 5.09 -1.59 -19.31
CA LEU A 331 3.69 -1.93 -19.00
C LEU A 331 3.01 -2.74 -20.11
N ALA A 332 3.80 -3.30 -21.04
CA ALA A 332 3.30 -4.08 -22.18
C ALA A 332 2.37 -5.23 -21.76
N HIS A 333 2.70 -5.93 -20.68
CA HIS A 333 1.95 -7.08 -20.18
C HIS A 333 0.60 -6.73 -19.53
N LEU A 334 0.28 -5.45 -19.35
CA LEU A 334 -1.00 -5.03 -18.77
C LEU A 334 -2.10 -5.06 -19.83
N SER A 335 -3.34 -5.32 -19.42
CA SER A 335 -4.52 -5.12 -20.26
C SER A 335 -5.31 -3.91 -19.78
N LEU A 336 -6.11 -3.29 -20.65
CA LEU A 336 -6.91 -2.11 -20.29
C LEU A 336 -8.02 -2.44 -19.27
N ASP A 337 -8.51 -3.67 -19.28
CA ASP A 337 -9.55 -4.16 -18.37
C ASP A 337 -9.00 -4.67 -17.02
N ARG A 338 -7.67 -4.82 -16.88
CA ARG A 338 -7.03 -5.30 -15.65
C ARG A 338 -7.48 -4.44 -14.46
N PRO A 339 -8.06 -5.04 -13.41
CA PRO A 339 -8.53 -4.30 -12.25
C PRO A 339 -7.37 -3.57 -11.56
N ALA A 340 -7.52 -2.27 -11.33
CA ALA A 340 -6.48 -1.43 -10.72
C ALA A 340 -6.07 -1.90 -9.31
N PRO A 341 -6.95 -2.46 -8.46
CA PRO A 341 -6.54 -3.04 -7.17
C PRO A 341 -5.61 -4.26 -7.27
N THR A 342 -5.47 -4.86 -8.46
CA THR A 342 -4.56 -6.00 -8.71
C THR A 342 -3.19 -5.58 -9.24
N LEU A 343 -2.99 -4.27 -9.46
CA LEU A 343 -1.71 -3.73 -9.88
C LEU A 343 -0.76 -3.67 -8.68
N SER A 344 0.53 -3.89 -8.93
CA SER A 344 1.56 -3.53 -7.96
C SER A 344 1.61 -2.00 -7.80
N ALA A 345 2.18 -1.53 -6.68
CA ALA A 345 2.40 -0.10 -6.45
C ALA A 345 3.19 0.53 -7.62
N GLY A 346 4.25 -0.14 -8.08
CA GLY A 346 5.05 0.30 -9.22
C GLY A 346 4.27 0.31 -10.54
N GLU A 347 3.47 -0.72 -10.84
CA GLU A 347 2.61 -0.74 -12.05
C GLU A 347 1.63 0.44 -12.05
N LEU A 348 0.97 0.69 -10.92
CA LEU A 348 0.02 1.78 -10.75
C LEU A 348 0.70 3.15 -10.92
N GLN A 349 1.88 3.33 -10.32
CA GLN A 349 2.65 4.55 -10.39
C GLN A 349 3.10 4.85 -11.82
N ARG A 350 3.65 3.85 -12.54
CA ARG A 350 4.04 3.99 -13.94
C ARG A 350 2.85 4.28 -14.85
N ILE A 351 1.69 3.66 -14.61
CA ILE A 351 0.46 4.00 -15.33
C ILE A 351 0.09 5.48 -15.11
N ARG A 352 0.10 5.96 -13.87
CA ARG A 352 -0.21 7.37 -13.57
C ARG A 352 0.78 8.33 -14.22
N LEU A 353 2.07 7.98 -14.20
CA LEU A 353 3.12 8.73 -14.88
C LEU A 353 2.87 8.81 -16.40
N SER A 354 2.56 7.68 -17.04
CA SER A 354 2.21 7.63 -18.46
C SER A 354 0.98 8.50 -18.79
N ALA A 355 -0.02 8.52 -17.90
CA ALA A 355 -1.24 9.30 -18.08
C ALA A 355 -0.99 10.81 -18.07
N GLN A 356 0.00 11.30 -17.31
CA GLN A 356 0.32 12.72 -17.26
C GLN A 356 0.91 13.25 -18.55
N LEU A 357 1.66 12.46 -19.32
CA LEU A 357 2.18 12.88 -20.62
C LEU A 357 1.06 13.22 -21.61
N ARG A 358 -0.09 12.55 -21.48
CA ARG A 358 -1.25 12.81 -22.32
C ARG A 358 -1.97 14.12 -21.98
N SER A 359 -1.82 14.64 -20.76
CA SER A 359 -2.59 15.79 -20.28
C SER A 359 -2.33 17.09 -21.05
N GLY A 360 -1.18 17.21 -21.72
CA GLY A 360 -0.80 18.39 -22.51
C GLY A 360 -0.58 19.65 -21.65
N LEU A 361 -0.28 19.49 -20.36
CA LEU A 361 -0.04 20.60 -19.46
C LEU A 361 1.27 21.34 -19.82
N PHE A 362 1.23 22.67 -19.69
CA PHE A 362 2.34 23.57 -19.97
C PHE A 362 2.51 24.56 -18.82
N GLY A 363 3.76 24.88 -18.48
CA GLY A 363 4.09 25.88 -17.47
C GLY A 363 3.73 25.46 -16.03
N VAL A 364 3.64 24.15 -15.77
CA VAL A 364 3.42 23.59 -14.42
C VAL A 364 4.72 23.08 -13.80
N ALA A 365 4.71 22.86 -12.49
CA ALA A 365 5.74 22.10 -11.78
C ALA A 365 5.20 20.72 -11.38
N TYR A 366 5.74 19.67 -11.99
CA TYR A 366 5.50 18.29 -11.56
C TYR A 366 6.34 18.00 -10.31
N VAL A 367 5.71 17.45 -9.28
CA VAL A 367 6.38 16.97 -8.06
C VAL A 367 6.17 15.46 -8.00
N LEU A 368 7.25 14.70 -8.22
CA LEU A 368 7.23 13.26 -8.39
C LEU A 368 7.85 12.58 -7.16
N ASP A 369 7.15 11.59 -6.61
CA ASP A 369 7.60 10.84 -5.44
C ASP A 369 8.17 9.50 -5.90
N GLU A 370 9.49 9.35 -5.90
CA GLU A 370 10.23 8.11 -6.18
C GLU A 370 9.66 7.27 -7.35
N PRO A 371 9.56 7.82 -8.59
CA PRO A 371 9.00 7.12 -9.75
C PRO A 371 9.80 5.89 -10.21
N SER A 372 11.04 5.74 -9.74
CA SER A 372 11.94 4.60 -9.95
C SER A 372 11.77 3.48 -8.93
N ALA A 373 10.97 3.68 -7.88
CA ALA A 373 10.74 2.70 -6.82
C ALA A 373 10.20 1.37 -7.39
N GLY A 374 10.80 0.24 -6.98
CA GLY A 374 10.43 -1.10 -7.45
C GLY A 374 10.69 -1.36 -8.94
N LEU A 375 11.45 -0.49 -9.64
CA LEU A 375 11.88 -0.72 -11.01
C LEU A 375 13.20 -1.48 -11.06
N HIS A 376 13.28 -2.42 -12.00
CA HIS A 376 14.56 -3.00 -12.35
C HIS A 376 15.49 -1.91 -12.91
N PRO A 377 16.81 -1.93 -12.59
CA PRO A 377 17.76 -0.92 -13.05
C PRO A 377 17.71 -0.64 -14.56
N SER A 378 17.53 -1.68 -15.38
CA SER A 378 17.41 -1.54 -16.85
C SER A 378 16.18 -0.74 -17.32
N GLU A 379 15.16 -0.59 -16.48
CA GLU A 379 13.90 0.10 -16.79
C GLU A 379 13.90 1.57 -16.32
N ARG A 380 14.87 1.97 -15.47
CA ARG A 380 14.93 3.30 -14.86
C ARG A 380 15.19 4.42 -15.88
N GLY A 381 15.84 4.11 -17.00
CA GLY A 381 16.07 5.05 -18.10
C GLY A 381 14.76 5.63 -18.67
N ALA A 382 13.70 4.83 -18.73
CA ALA A 382 12.40 5.27 -19.22
C ALA A 382 11.78 6.38 -18.35
N VAL A 383 11.94 6.31 -17.03
CA VAL A 383 11.47 7.35 -16.10
C VAL A 383 12.16 8.67 -16.38
N LEU A 384 13.48 8.64 -16.60
CA LEU A 384 14.26 9.82 -16.89
C LEU A 384 13.85 10.45 -18.23
N ASP A 385 13.63 9.63 -19.26
CA ASP A 385 13.18 10.12 -20.57
C ASP A 385 11.79 10.76 -20.49
N ILE A 386 10.89 10.24 -19.68
CA ILE A 386 9.60 10.87 -19.41
C ILE A 386 9.76 12.22 -18.70
N CYS A 387 10.62 12.28 -17.69
CA CYS A 387 10.90 13.54 -17.01
C CYS A 387 11.44 14.60 -17.98
N ARG A 388 12.31 14.19 -18.91
CA ARG A 388 12.83 15.07 -19.98
C ARG A 388 11.71 15.53 -20.92
N ARG A 389 10.80 14.64 -21.32
CA ARG A 389 9.62 15.01 -22.15
C ARG A 389 8.74 16.05 -21.45
N PHE A 390 8.56 16.00 -20.13
CA PHE A 390 7.85 17.07 -19.40
C PHE A 390 8.56 18.42 -19.50
N ILE A 391 9.88 18.42 -19.41
CA ILE A 391 10.71 19.63 -19.52
C ILE A 391 10.65 20.21 -20.94
N ASP A 392 10.76 19.35 -21.96
CA ASP A 392 10.64 19.75 -23.37
C ASP A 392 9.26 20.35 -23.68
N ALA A 393 8.21 19.88 -22.99
CA ALA A 393 6.87 20.46 -23.03
C ALA A 393 6.73 21.78 -22.24
N GLY A 394 7.82 22.36 -21.73
CA GLY A 394 7.84 23.66 -21.04
C GLY A 394 7.48 23.60 -19.56
N ASN A 395 7.60 22.44 -18.91
CA ASN A 395 7.32 22.26 -17.50
C ASN A 395 8.60 22.20 -16.64
N SER A 396 8.45 22.24 -15.32
CA SER A 396 9.52 21.96 -14.37
C SER A 396 9.26 20.63 -13.68
N VAL A 397 10.31 19.89 -13.32
CA VAL A 397 10.16 18.59 -12.63
C VAL A 397 10.99 18.63 -11.35
N LEU A 398 10.32 18.45 -10.20
CA LEU A 398 10.93 18.18 -8.92
C LEU A 398 10.74 16.69 -8.62
N LEU A 399 11.84 16.00 -8.38
CA LEU A 399 11.90 14.56 -8.30
C LEU A 399 12.48 14.15 -6.95
N VAL A 400 11.64 13.67 -6.03
CA VAL A 400 12.09 13.08 -4.77
C VAL A 400 12.58 11.67 -5.08
N GLU A 401 13.84 11.36 -4.75
CA GLU A 401 14.47 10.16 -5.29
C GLU A 401 15.67 9.66 -4.45
N HIS A 402 15.92 8.34 -4.48
CA HIS A 402 16.97 7.64 -3.74
C HIS A 402 17.92 6.77 -4.60
N ASP A 403 17.57 6.47 -5.84
CA ASP A 403 18.44 5.96 -6.89
C ASP A 403 19.50 6.99 -7.34
N MET A 404 20.72 6.77 -6.88
CA MET A 404 21.84 7.66 -7.18
C MET A 404 22.27 7.66 -8.66
N GLU A 405 21.84 6.69 -9.49
CA GLU A 405 22.13 6.68 -10.92
C GLU A 405 21.21 7.63 -11.69
N LEU A 406 19.94 7.70 -11.30
CA LEU A 406 18.97 8.65 -11.79
C LEU A 406 19.30 10.05 -11.27
N VAL A 407 19.53 10.19 -9.96
CA VAL A 407 19.92 11.47 -9.34
C VAL A 407 21.13 12.06 -10.06
N ALA A 408 22.18 11.27 -10.35
CA ALA A 408 23.38 11.74 -11.02
C ALA A 408 23.14 12.35 -12.43
N GLN A 409 21.99 12.06 -13.05
CA GLN A 409 21.62 12.54 -14.39
C GLN A 409 20.69 13.78 -14.36
N THR A 410 20.38 14.30 -13.17
CA THR A 410 19.58 15.52 -13.00
C THR A 410 20.40 16.79 -13.21
N ASP A 411 19.72 17.90 -13.54
CA ASP A 411 20.37 19.19 -13.79
C ASP A 411 20.77 19.88 -12.48
N TRP A 412 19.93 19.70 -11.44
CA TRP A 412 20.07 20.35 -10.15
C TRP A 412 19.71 19.38 -9.02
N LEU A 413 20.38 19.51 -7.89
CA LEU A 413 20.17 18.69 -6.71
C LEU A 413 19.89 19.58 -5.50
N VAL A 414 18.89 19.21 -4.72
CA VAL A 414 18.62 19.72 -3.38
C VAL A 414 18.78 18.56 -2.39
N ASP A 415 19.85 18.58 -1.61
CA ASP A 415 20.07 17.58 -0.56
C ASP A 415 19.58 18.10 0.79
N VAL A 416 18.63 17.39 1.39
CA VAL A 416 17.93 17.78 2.62
C VAL A 416 18.36 16.90 3.78
N GLY A 417 18.83 17.54 4.84
CA GLY A 417 19.21 17.01 6.15
C GLY A 417 20.51 16.23 6.11
N PRO A 418 21.51 16.54 6.97
CA PRO A 418 22.66 15.65 7.11
C PRO A 418 22.25 14.29 7.70
N LEU A 419 21.13 14.25 8.45
CA LEU A 419 20.53 13.08 9.10
C LEU A 419 18.99 13.17 9.06
N ALA A 420 18.33 12.24 9.74
CA ALA A 420 16.87 12.16 9.87
C ALA A 420 16.31 12.96 11.06
N GLY A 421 15.00 13.22 11.05
CA GLY A 421 14.27 13.75 12.20
C GLY A 421 14.68 15.14 12.61
N GLU A 422 14.78 15.36 13.91
CA GLU A 422 15.21 16.65 14.46
C GLU A 422 16.62 17.02 14.03
N ARG A 423 17.51 16.06 13.77
CA ARG A 423 18.87 16.30 13.26
C ARG A 423 18.94 16.48 11.74
N GLY A 424 17.80 16.40 11.05
CA GLY A 424 17.63 16.73 9.64
C GLY A 424 17.13 18.15 9.41
N GLY A 425 16.33 18.34 8.37
CA GLY A 425 15.56 19.56 8.18
C GLY A 425 16.34 20.77 7.69
N GLU A 426 17.58 20.59 7.25
CA GLU A 426 18.46 21.66 6.73
C GLU A 426 18.81 21.38 5.27
N VAL A 427 18.97 22.39 4.43
CA VAL A 427 19.49 22.16 3.07
C VAL A 427 21.00 22.07 3.14
N VAL A 428 21.53 20.87 2.93
CA VAL A 428 22.97 20.58 2.92
C VAL A 428 23.60 21.10 1.63
N TYR A 429 22.87 21.00 0.52
CA TYR A 429 23.31 21.43 -0.79
C TYR A 429 22.13 21.83 -1.66
N SER A 430 22.28 22.92 -2.42
CA SER A 430 21.41 23.25 -3.55
C SER A 430 22.28 23.78 -4.68
N GLY A 431 22.37 23.03 -5.78
CA GLY A 431 23.30 23.35 -6.86
C GLY A 431 23.25 22.37 -8.02
N PRO A 432 24.06 22.59 -9.08
CA PRO A 432 24.19 21.64 -10.17
C PRO A 432 24.69 20.28 -9.67
N THR A 433 23.96 19.21 -9.98
CA THR A 433 24.23 17.85 -9.47
C THR A 433 25.67 17.40 -9.69
N SER A 434 26.21 17.68 -10.87
CA SER A 434 27.60 17.35 -11.26
C SER A 434 28.69 17.99 -10.38
N LYS A 435 28.35 19.01 -9.59
CA LYS A 435 29.27 19.71 -8.69
C LYS A 435 29.12 19.29 -7.23
N TYR A 436 28.22 18.35 -6.94
CA TYR A 436 28.00 17.95 -5.55
C TYR A 436 29.15 17.07 -5.06
N THR A 437 29.86 17.55 -4.05
CA THR A 437 30.94 16.84 -3.36
C THR A 437 30.80 17.08 -1.87
N GLY A 438 31.08 16.07 -1.05
CA GLY A 438 31.04 16.24 0.40
C GLY A 438 30.98 14.91 1.15
N ASP A 439 30.73 15.02 2.45
CA ASP A 439 30.66 13.89 3.38
C ASP A 439 29.23 13.48 3.75
N ALA A 440 28.24 14.21 3.25
CA ALA A 440 26.84 13.86 3.47
C ALA A 440 26.54 12.47 2.87
N PRO A 441 25.57 11.72 3.45
CA PRO A 441 25.22 10.39 2.97
C PRO A 441 24.97 10.33 1.45
N THR A 442 24.21 11.29 0.90
CA THR A 442 23.93 11.40 -0.53
C THR A 442 25.21 11.63 -1.35
N ALA A 443 26.09 12.53 -0.91
CA ALA A 443 27.35 12.82 -1.61
C ALA A 443 28.26 11.59 -1.69
N ARG A 444 28.35 10.82 -0.59
CA ARG A 444 29.11 9.56 -0.55
C ARG A 444 28.52 8.50 -1.48
N ALA A 445 27.19 8.38 -1.50
CA ALA A 445 26.52 7.43 -2.37
C ALA A 445 26.66 7.77 -3.87
N LEU A 446 26.62 9.06 -4.22
CA LEU A 446 26.90 9.53 -5.59
C LEU A 446 28.36 9.28 -6.00
N ALA A 447 29.29 9.46 -5.06
CA ALA A 447 30.72 9.25 -5.32
C ALA A 447 31.09 7.76 -5.44
N ASN A 448 30.48 6.89 -4.64
CA ASN A 448 30.82 5.46 -4.56
C ASN A 448 29.70 4.58 -5.13
N ARG A 449 29.70 4.42 -6.46
CA ARG A 449 28.69 3.62 -7.18
C ARG A 449 29.15 2.18 -7.48
N THR A 450 30.42 1.86 -7.26
CA THR A 450 30.97 0.52 -7.51
C THR A 450 30.51 -0.47 -6.43
N LEU A 451 30.14 -1.68 -6.84
CA LEU A 451 29.66 -2.75 -5.99
C LEU A 451 30.74 -3.80 -5.75
N SER A 452 30.83 -4.29 -4.52
CA SER A 452 31.58 -5.50 -4.20
C SER A 452 30.62 -6.68 -4.24
N LEU A 453 30.84 -7.62 -5.17
CA LEU A 453 29.99 -8.81 -5.31
C LEU A 453 30.44 -9.92 -4.36
N ASN A 454 29.48 -10.55 -3.69
CA ASN A 454 29.74 -11.74 -2.90
C ASN A 454 30.11 -12.92 -3.81
N ASP A 455 31.24 -13.56 -3.52
CA ASP A 455 31.74 -14.76 -4.21
C ASP A 455 32.09 -15.89 -3.22
N ASP A 456 31.80 -15.70 -1.92
CA ASP A 456 32.01 -16.67 -0.85
C ASP A 456 30.71 -16.86 -0.04
N PRO A 457 29.72 -17.56 -0.61
CA PRO A 457 28.40 -17.70 0.01
C PRO A 457 28.43 -18.63 1.23
N ARG A 458 27.62 -18.31 2.25
CA ARG A 458 27.38 -19.23 3.38
C ARG A 458 26.87 -20.59 2.87
N PRO A 459 27.32 -21.73 3.42
CA PRO A 459 26.81 -23.04 3.00
C PRO A 459 25.37 -23.25 3.46
N ALA A 460 24.52 -23.80 2.58
CA ALA A 460 23.15 -24.14 2.93
C ALA A 460 23.11 -25.30 3.94
N ALA A 461 22.37 -25.13 5.04
CA ALA A 461 22.14 -26.17 6.05
C ALA A 461 21.12 -27.24 5.60
N GLY A 462 20.39 -26.95 4.53
CA GLY A 462 19.37 -27.78 3.89
C GLY A 462 18.73 -27.01 2.74
N GLU A 463 17.74 -27.59 2.07
CA GLU A 463 17.04 -26.93 0.96
C GLU A 463 15.52 -27.07 1.08
N LEU A 464 14.80 -26.05 0.61
CA LEU A 464 13.36 -26.07 0.34
C LEU A 464 13.16 -26.23 -1.15
N SER A 465 12.70 -27.39 -1.60
CA SER A 465 12.53 -27.68 -3.02
C SER A 465 11.05 -27.71 -3.39
N LEU A 466 10.70 -27.01 -4.47
CA LEU A 466 9.38 -27.01 -5.10
C LEU A 466 9.54 -27.50 -6.54
N SER A 467 8.62 -28.35 -6.99
CA SER A 467 8.58 -28.80 -8.38
C SER A 467 7.19 -28.68 -8.96
N GLY A 468 7.13 -28.37 -10.25
CA GLY A 468 5.87 -28.18 -10.99
C GLY A 468 5.04 -27.01 -10.46
N VAL A 469 5.69 -25.92 -10.04
CA VAL A 469 5.00 -24.72 -9.55
C VAL A 469 4.20 -24.09 -10.69
N ARG A 470 2.92 -23.83 -10.46
CA ARG A 470 2.04 -23.09 -11.37
C ARG A 470 1.34 -21.98 -10.62
N ALA A 471 1.45 -20.75 -11.12
CA ALA A 471 0.75 -19.58 -10.59
C ALA A 471 0.89 -18.40 -11.55
N ARG A 472 -0.23 -17.84 -12.03
CA ARG A 472 -0.23 -16.71 -12.99
C ARG A 472 0.62 -17.02 -14.23
N SER A 473 1.72 -16.30 -14.45
CA SER A 473 2.65 -16.52 -15.57
C SER A 473 3.63 -17.68 -15.35
N ILE A 474 3.70 -18.24 -14.15
CA ILE A 474 4.57 -19.38 -13.84
C ILE A 474 3.81 -20.67 -14.24
N ASP A 475 4.41 -21.49 -15.11
CA ASP A 475 3.87 -22.79 -15.52
C ASP A 475 4.94 -23.90 -15.47
N GLY A 476 4.86 -24.77 -14.46
CA GLY A 476 5.71 -25.95 -14.32
C GLY A 476 7.13 -25.64 -13.84
N LEU A 477 7.31 -24.63 -12.99
CA LEU A 477 8.64 -24.19 -12.53
C LEU A 477 9.18 -25.08 -11.39
N ASP A 478 10.45 -25.47 -11.51
CA ASP A 478 11.20 -26.18 -10.48
C ASP A 478 12.23 -25.23 -9.82
N ILE A 479 12.29 -25.22 -8.49
CA ILE A 479 13.17 -24.31 -7.74
C ILE A 479 13.56 -24.86 -6.37
N ALA A 480 14.75 -24.47 -5.90
CA ALA A 480 15.22 -24.75 -4.55
C ALA A 480 15.75 -23.49 -3.86
N PHE A 481 15.43 -23.32 -2.57
CA PHE A 481 15.94 -22.26 -1.70
C PHE A 481 16.81 -22.86 -0.60
N GLY A 482 18.00 -22.30 -0.35
CA GLY A 482 18.88 -22.78 0.70
C GLY A 482 18.46 -22.30 2.08
N LEU A 483 18.45 -23.21 3.06
CA LEU A 483 18.23 -22.91 4.46
C LEU A 483 19.52 -22.38 5.10
N GLY A 484 19.40 -21.35 5.94
CA GLY A 484 20.54 -20.69 6.58
C GLY A 484 21.31 -19.76 5.64
N GLN A 485 20.67 -19.32 4.55
CA GLN A 485 21.24 -18.42 3.55
C GLN A 485 20.41 -17.14 3.39
N PHE A 486 21.07 -16.12 2.87
CA PHE A 486 20.47 -14.92 2.30
C PHE A 486 20.27 -15.12 0.80
N THR A 487 19.02 -15.32 0.37
CA THR A 487 18.65 -15.48 -1.05
C THR A 487 17.96 -14.21 -1.57
N ALA A 488 18.45 -13.66 -2.68
CA ALA A 488 17.78 -12.60 -3.43
C ALA A 488 17.10 -13.16 -4.68
N VAL A 489 15.81 -12.86 -4.86
CA VAL A 489 15.05 -13.13 -6.08
C VAL A 489 14.98 -11.85 -6.89
N ALA A 490 15.69 -11.83 -8.02
CA ALA A 490 15.88 -10.67 -8.90
C ALA A 490 15.22 -10.88 -10.27
N GLY A 491 15.30 -9.87 -11.14
CA GLY A 491 14.73 -9.88 -12.49
C GLY A 491 13.80 -8.70 -12.77
N VAL A 492 13.43 -8.51 -14.05
CA VAL A 492 12.62 -7.37 -14.51
C VAL A 492 11.25 -7.27 -13.81
N SER A 493 10.68 -6.07 -13.73
CA SER A 493 9.38 -5.89 -13.07
C SER A 493 8.29 -6.65 -13.82
N GLY A 494 7.48 -7.45 -13.11
CA GLY A 494 6.47 -8.31 -13.74
C GLY A 494 6.95 -9.70 -14.18
N SER A 495 8.22 -10.08 -13.94
CA SER A 495 8.75 -11.41 -14.31
C SER A 495 8.23 -12.58 -13.47
N GLY A 496 7.51 -12.32 -12.37
CA GLY A 496 6.92 -13.36 -11.50
C GLY A 496 7.49 -13.42 -10.08
N LYS A 497 8.46 -12.57 -9.70
CA LYS A 497 9.17 -12.60 -8.40
C LYS A 497 8.26 -12.65 -7.17
N SER A 498 7.38 -11.66 -7.02
CA SER A 498 6.44 -11.59 -5.89
C SER A 498 5.37 -12.69 -5.95
N THR A 499 5.04 -13.21 -7.14
CA THR A 499 4.16 -14.38 -7.26
C THR A 499 4.85 -15.63 -6.70
N LEU A 500 6.12 -15.85 -7.05
CA LEU A 500 6.91 -16.96 -6.56
C LEU A 500 7.12 -16.89 -5.02
N VAL A 501 7.59 -15.75 -4.51
CA VAL A 501 7.98 -15.61 -3.09
C VAL A 501 6.77 -15.31 -2.20
N SER A 502 6.08 -14.19 -2.46
CA SER A 502 5.03 -13.66 -1.57
C SER A 502 3.70 -14.40 -1.68
N THR A 503 3.48 -15.17 -2.76
CA THR A 503 2.26 -15.97 -2.96
C THR A 503 2.53 -17.47 -2.81
N VAL A 504 3.29 -18.07 -3.72
CA VAL A 504 3.49 -19.53 -3.74
C VAL A 504 4.31 -20.00 -2.54
N LEU A 505 5.54 -19.52 -2.38
CA LEU A 505 6.42 -19.98 -1.29
C LEU A 505 5.83 -19.67 0.09
N ALA A 506 5.28 -18.46 0.26
CA ALA A 506 4.56 -18.09 1.47
C ALA A 506 3.35 -19.01 1.75
N GLY A 507 2.57 -19.38 0.72
CA GLY A 507 1.45 -20.31 0.85
C GLY A 507 1.90 -21.71 1.26
N VAL A 508 2.89 -22.28 0.57
CA VAL A 508 3.44 -23.61 0.87
C VAL A 508 4.05 -23.67 2.27
N LEU A 509 4.78 -22.63 2.69
CA LEU A 509 5.35 -22.54 4.04
C LEU A 509 4.26 -22.47 5.11
N ARG A 510 3.16 -21.75 4.85
CA ARG A 510 2.03 -21.67 5.79
C ARG A 510 1.31 -23.00 5.98
N GLU A 511 1.15 -23.77 4.92
CA GLU A 511 0.57 -25.13 5.01
C GLU A 511 1.46 -26.11 5.78
N ALA A 512 2.78 -25.91 5.74
CA ALA A 512 3.74 -26.83 6.35
C ALA A 512 4.19 -26.44 7.77
N ALA A 513 4.21 -25.14 8.11
CA ALA A 513 4.79 -24.65 9.35
C ALA A 513 3.89 -24.91 10.58
N SER A 514 4.50 -25.30 11.69
CA SER A 514 3.81 -25.52 12.99
C SER A 514 3.27 -24.24 13.64
N SER A 515 3.78 -23.07 13.24
CA SER A 515 3.33 -21.75 13.70
C SER A 515 3.44 -20.74 12.56
N VAL A 516 2.34 -20.05 12.27
CA VAL A 516 2.27 -18.98 11.28
C VAL A 516 2.06 -17.67 12.04
N VAL A 517 2.93 -16.68 11.78
CA VAL A 517 2.71 -15.31 12.25
C VAL A 517 2.53 -14.44 11.03
N GLU A 518 1.28 -14.11 10.72
CA GLU A 518 0.95 -12.99 9.84
C GLU A 518 0.91 -11.74 10.72
N GLU A 519 1.77 -10.77 10.44
CA GLU A 519 1.74 -9.48 11.16
C GLU A 519 0.66 -8.52 10.61
N ASP A 520 -0.23 -9.04 9.77
CA ASP A 520 -1.47 -8.42 9.33
C ASP A 520 -2.58 -8.78 10.34
N ASP A 521 -2.55 -8.16 11.53
CA ASP A 521 -3.57 -8.33 12.61
C ASP A 521 -4.99 -7.82 12.21
N ASP A 522 -5.16 -7.42 10.94
CA ASP A 522 -6.47 -7.32 10.29
C ASP A 522 -6.89 -8.73 9.82
N ALA A 523 -7.20 -9.61 10.78
CA ALA A 523 -7.77 -10.93 10.56
C ALA A 523 -9.18 -10.86 9.93
N VAL A 524 -9.26 -10.42 8.66
CA VAL A 524 -10.33 -10.67 7.67
C VAL A 524 -9.74 -10.71 6.25
N ASP A 525 -8.43 -10.95 6.09
CA ASP A 525 -7.81 -11.18 4.77
C ASP A 525 -7.98 -12.64 4.29
N GLY A 526 -8.71 -13.48 5.04
CA GLY A 526 -9.26 -14.75 4.57
C GLY A 526 -10.61 -14.55 3.89
N ALA A 527 -10.69 -14.91 2.61
CA ALA A 527 -11.87 -14.89 1.73
C ALA A 527 -12.29 -13.51 1.18
N GLY A 528 -11.72 -13.11 0.03
CA GLY A 528 -12.31 -12.03 -0.77
C GLY A 528 -11.46 -11.41 -1.88
N ALA A 529 -10.15 -11.62 -1.90
CA ALA A 529 -9.34 -11.39 -3.09
C ALA A 529 -9.09 -12.77 -3.71
N GLY A 530 -9.52 -12.96 -4.96
CA GLY A 530 -9.58 -14.26 -5.62
C GLY A 530 -8.42 -15.18 -5.27
N ASP A 531 -8.78 -16.39 -4.86
CA ASP A 531 -7.94 -17.57 -4.83
C ASP A 531 -6.93 -17.47 -5.98
N ALA A 532 -5.70 -17.06 -5.66
CA ALA A 532 -4.66 -16.96 -6.66
C ALA A 532 -4.25 -18.40 -6.93
N GLY A 533 -5.03 -19.10 -7.76
CA GLY A 533 -4.89 -20.51 -8.07
C GLY A 533 -3.43 -20.85 -8.32
N TRP A 534 -2.80 -21.39 -7.28
CA TRP A 534 -1.44 -21.86 -7.32
C TRP A 534 -1.45 -23.34 -7.01
N SER A 535 -0.60 -24.08 -7.71
CA SER A 535 -0.43 -25.51 -7.48
C SER A 535 1.05 -25.84 -7.47
N VAL A 536 1.43 -26.80 -6.66
CA VAL A 536 2.79 -27.36 -6.64
C VAL A 536 2.65 -28.87 -6.72
N ASP A 537 3.36 -29.49 -7.66
CA ASP A 537 3.29 -30.93 -7.90
C ASP A 537 3.98 -31.69 -6.76
N THR A 538 5.17 -31.26 -6.35
CA THR A 538 5.88 -31.83 -5.19
C THR A 538 6.66 -30.80 -4.38
N ARG A 539 6.73 -31.00 -3.06
CA ARG A 539 7.52 -30.17 -2.13
C ARG A 539 8.41 -31.02 -1.22
N ALA A 540 9.63 -30.57 -0.91
CA ALA A 540 10.58 -31.24 -0.02
C ALA A 540 11.34 -30.26 0.88
N GLY A 541 11.71 -30.69 2.09
CA GLY A 541 12.50 -29.91 3.05
C GLY A 541 11.72 -28.96 3.97
N PHE A 542 10.42 -28.81 3.75
CA PHE A 542 9.56 -27.87 4.50
C PHE A 542 9.37 -28.25 5.97
N ASP A 543 9.51 -29.54 6.32
CA ASP A 543 9.43 -30.02 7.71
C ASP A 543 10.52 -29.44 8.63
N ALA A 544 11.62 -28.93 8.04
CA ALA A 544 12.68 -28.26 8.80
C ALA A 544 12.27 -26.87 9.30
N VAL A 545 11.22 -26.26 8.72
CA VAL A 545 10.79 -24.90 9.04
C VAL A 545 9.77 -24.91 10.17
N SER A 546 10.12 -24.24 11.27
CA SER A 546 9.23 -24.14 12.44
C SER A 546 8.29 -22.95 12.35
N ARG A 547 8.73 -21.88 11.70
CA ARG A 547 8.03 -20.60 11.62
C ARG A 547 8.30 -19.90 10.29
N VAL A 548 7.27 -19.28 9.72
CA VAL A 548 7.40 -18.36 8.59
C VAL A 548 6.99 -16.96 9.03
N VAL A 549 7.77 -15.96 8.61
CA VAL A 549 7.51 -14.54 8.85
C VAL A 549 7.49 -13.85 7.50
N GLN A 550 6.34 -13.30 7.13
CA GLN A 550 6.19 -12.54 5.89
C GLN A 550 6.06 -11.05 6.22
N ILE A 551 7.00 -10.24 5.72
CA ILE A 551 7.04 -8.80 5.95
C ILE A 551 6.67 -8.08 4.65
N THR A 552 5.55 -7.36 4.68
CA THR A 552 5.04 -6.57 3.54
C THR A 552 5.07 -5.08 3.84
N GLN A 553 5.04 -4.25 2.80
CA GLN A 553 4.91 -2.78 2.88
C GLN A 553 3.51 -2.30 3.28
N LYS A 554 2.56 -3.20 3.58
CA LYS A 554 1.24 -2.80 4.10
C LYS A 554 1.44 -1.97 5.38
N PRO A 555 0.66 -0.88 5.57
CA PRO A 555 0.74 -0.08 6.79
C PRO A 555 0.59 -0.93 8.05
N ILE A 556 1.27 -0.56 9.14
CA ILE A 556 1.10 -1.20 10.47
C ILE A 556 -0.31 -0.98 11.06
N GLY A 557 -1.09 -0.08 10.45
CA GLY A 557 -2.47 0.21 10.78
C GLY A 557 -3.01 1.31 9.86
N ARG A 558 -4.34 1.43 9.77
CA ARG A 558 -5.00 2.40 8.87
C ARG A 558 -5.49 3.66 9.55
N THR A 559 -5.41 3.73 10.88
CA THR A 559 -5.96 4.87 11.65
C THR A 559 -4.89 5.45 12.58
N PRO A 560 -4.99 6.73 12.98
CA PRO A 560 -4.06 7.36 13.92
C PRO A 560 -4.00 6.70 15.32
N ARG A 561 -4.93 5.77 15.63
CA ARG A 561 -4.88 4.97 16.86
C ARG A 561 -3.75 3.97 16.89
N SER A 562 -3.42 3.36 15.75
CA SER A 562 -2.26 2.49 15.65
C SER A 562 -1.01 3.36 15.64
N THR A 563 -0.11 3.14 16.59
CA THR A 563 1.17 3.85 16.71
C THR A 563 2.32 2.88 16.76
N LEU A 564 3.54 3.39 16.53
CA LEU A 564 4.79 2.64 16.68
C LEU A 564 4.87 1.96 18.05
N ALA A 565 4.55 2.66 19.14
CA ALA A 565 4.62 2.12 20.49
C ALA A 565 3.62 0.98 20.73
N THR A 566 2.40 1.09 20.21
CA THR A 566 1.40 0.01 20.33
C THR A 566 1.74 -1.20 19.49
N TYR A 567 2.28 -1.00 18.29
CA TYR A 567 2.56 -2.09 17.35
C TYR A 567 3.70 -2.99 17.84
N THR A 568 4.79 -2.36 18.27
CA THR A 568 5.97 -3.05 18.85
C THR A 568 5.68 -3.70 20.20
N GLY A 569 4.53 -3.40 20.82
CA GLY A 569 4.18 -3.85 22.17
C GLY A 569 4.96 -3.16 23.29
N LEU A 570 5.90 -2.26 22.99
CA LEU A 570 6.69 -1.56 24.02
C LEU A 570 5.80 -0.72 24.95
N PHE A 571 4.65 -0.24 24.44
CA PHE A 571 3.72 0.56 25.23
C PHE A 571 3.10 -0.19 26.42
N ASP A 572 3.05 -1.53 26.37
CA ASP A 572 2.60 -2.32 27.52
C ASP A 572 3.57 -2.24 28.70
N GLY A 573 4.87 -2.10 28.42
CA GLY A 573 5.89 -1.81 29.43
C GLY A 573 5.67 -0.43 30.04
N VAL A 574 5.53 0.59 29.17
CA VAL A 574 5.30 1.99 29.59
C VAL A 574 4.06 2.11 30.48
N ARG A 575 2.92 1.53 30.07
CA ARG A 575 1.68 1.58 30.88
C ARG A 575 1.83 0.93 32.25
N LYS A 576 2.67 -0.11 32.38
CA LYS A 576 2.97 -0.75 33.67
C LYS A 576 3.79 0.15 34.58
N LEU A 577 4.73 0.94 34.04
CA LEU A 577 5.49 1.92 34.80
C LEU A 577 4.56 2.99 35.40
N PHE A 578 3.68 3.56 34.58
CA PHE A 578 2.72 4.58 35.05
C PHE A 578 1.74 4.04 36.09
N ALA A 579 1.20 2.83 35.90
CA ALA A 579 0.35 2.17 36.90
C ALA A 579 1.11 1.83 38.21
N GLY A 580 2.44 1.74 38.14
CA GLY A 580 3.32 1.49 39.27
C GLY A 580 3.63 2.72 40.13
N THR A 581 3.32 3.93 39.66
CA THR A 581 3.55 5.19 40.39
C THR A 581 2.72 5.27 41.67
N ASP A 582 3.22 5.99 42.67
CA ASP A 582 2.51 6.16 43.95
C ASP A 582 1.15 6.85 43.77
N GLU A 583 1.09 7.82 42.85
CA GLU A 583 -0.15 8.53 42.55
C GLU A 583 -1.20 7.63 41.89
N ALA A 584 -0.80 6.81 40.91
CA ALA A 584 -1.72 5.83 40.30
C ALA A 584 -2.21 4.81 41.32
N LYS A 585 -1.31 4.30 42.19
CA LYS A 585 -1.67 3.38 43.28
C LYS A 585 -2.65 4.00 44.27
N ARG A 586 -2.43 5.27 44.67
CA ARG A 586 -3.33 6.02 45.57
C ARG A 586 -4.74 6.16 44.98
N ARG A 587 -4.84 6.40 43.68
CA ARG A 587 -6.11 6.50 42.94
C ARG A 587 -6.71 5.14 42.54
N LYS A 588 -6.02 4.03 42.84
CA LYS A 588 -6.37 2.66 42.43
C LYS A 588 -6.51 2.50 40.91
N TRP A 589 -5.69 3.25 40.17
CA TRP A 589 -5.65 3.17 38.71
C TRP A 589 -4.76 2.02 38.27
N THR A 590 -5.18 1.34 37.21
CA THR A 590 -4.47 0.21 36.61
C THR A 590 -3.96 0.60 35.22
N VAL A 591 -3.27 -0.33 34.54
CA VAL A 591 -2.76 -0.16 33.17
C VAL A 591 -3.83 0.24 32.14
N SER A 592 -5.10 0.00 32.42
CA SER A 592 -6.21 0.37 31.53
C SER A 592 -6.48 1.87 31.54
N ARG A 593 -6.25 2.56 32.68
CA ARG A 593 -6.35 4.03 32.74
C ARG A 593 -5.32 4.70 31.84
N PHE A 594 -4.15 4.08 31.68
CA PHE A 594 -3.05 4.57 30.85
C PHE A 594 -3.14 4.09 29.40
N SER A 595 -4.27 3.53 28.97
CA SER A 595 -4.50 3.16 27.57
C SER A 595 -5.45 4.17 26.91
N TYR A 596 -5.00 4.76 25.79
CA TYR A 596 -5.85 5.61 24.96
C TYR A 596 -6.83 4.82 24.07
N ASN A 597 -6.79 3.48 24.11
CA ASN A 597 -7.73 2.62 23.38
C ASN A 597 -8.99 2.27 24.19
N VAL A 598 -9.07 2.72 25.46
CA VAL A 598 -10.21 2.46 26.33
C VAL A 598 -10.74 3.75 26.94
N LYS A 599 -12.07 3.78 27.19
CA LYS A 599 -12.80 4.97 27.65
C LYS A 599 -12.30 5.59 28.95
N GLN A 600 -11.56 4.82 29.77
CA GLN A 600 -11.16 5.24 31.11
C GLN A 600 -10.14 6.38 31.07
N GLY A 601 -9.15 6.34 30.18
CA GLY A 601 -8.09 7.36 30.08
C GLY A 601 -8.14 8.21 28.82
N GLN A 602 -8.77 7.70 27.76
CA GLN A 602 -8.75 8.38 26.47
C GLN A 602 -9.46 9.74 26.51
N CYS A 603 -9.02 10.66 25.65
CA CYS A 603 -9.76 11.86 25.32
C CYS A 603 -11.12 11.47 24.69
N PRO A 604 -12.26 11.97 25.19
CA PRO A 604 -13.58 11.58 24.70
C PRO A 604 -13.85 12.07 23.27
N THR A 605 -13.23 13.18 22.86
CA THR A 605 -13.50 13.87 21.59
C THR A 605 -12.91 13.13 20.40
N CYS A 606 -11.62 12.83 20.44
CA CYS A 606 -10.96 12.01 19.40
C CYS A 606 -11.03 10.50 19.70
N GLY A 607 -11.62 10.12 20.85
CA GLY A 607 -11.59 8.74 21.34
C GLY A 607 -10.17 8.21 21.62
N GLY A 608 -9.18 9.06 21.80
CA GLY A 608 -7.78 8.63 21.98
C GLY A 608 -6.96 8.47 20.70
N ALA A 609 -7.51 8.83 19.53
CA ALA A 609 -6.73 8.90 18.29
C ALA A 609 -5.74 10.07 18.27
N GLY A 610 -5.97 11.12 19.08
CA GLY A 610 -5.18 12.37 19.07
C GLY A 610 -5.46 13.26 17.86
N LYS A 611 -6.05 12.72 16.80
CA LYS A 611 -6.45 13.41 15.58
C LYS A 611 -7.93 13.23 15.27
N ILE A 612 -8.46 14.12 14.44
CA ILE A 612 -9.83 14.10 13.92
C ILE A 612 -9.75 14.11 12.40
N GLU A 613 -10.52 13.24 11.76
CA GLU A 613 -10.63 13.19 10.30
C GLU A 613 -11.51 14.34 9.80
N VAL A 614 -11.03 15.05 8.80
CA VAL A 614 -11.74 16.12 8.09
C VAL A 614 -11.97 15.64 6.67
N GLU A 615 -13.22 15.30 6.38
CA GLU A 615 -13.67 14.97 5.04
C GLU A 615 -13.87 16.25 4.23
N LEU A 616 -13.26 16.31 3.05
CA LEU A 616 -13.35 17.44 2.14
C LEU A 616 -14.06 16.98 0.87
N VAL A 617 -14.99 17.78 0.36
CA VAL A 617 -15.84 17.40 -0.78
C VAL A 617 -15.05 17.14 -2.07
N PHE A 618 -13.85 17.72 -2.21
CA PHE A 618 -13.06 17.69 -3.45
C PHE A 618 -11.60 17.24 -3.26
N LEU A 619 -11.21 16.88 -2.04
CA LEU A 619 -9.86 16.44 -1.71
C LEU A 619 -9.93 15.16 -0.88
N PRO A 620 -8.90 14.30 -0.90
CA PRO A 620 -8.81 13.18 0.02
C PRO A 620 -9.02 13.63 1.48
N GLY A 621 -9.64 12.77 2.29
CA GLY A 621 -9.79 13.02 3.72
C GLY A 621 -8.42 13.26 4.37
N SER A 622 -8.35 14.25 5.25
CA SER A 622 -7.11 14.63 5.95
C SER A 622 -7.31 14.54 7.47
N TYR A 623 -6.23 14.43 8.23
CA TYR A 623 -6.29 14.41 9.69
C TYR A 623 -5.78 15.73 10.25
N THR A 624 -6.56 16.34 11.15
CA THR A 624 -6.13 17.49 11.96
C THR A 624 -5.90 17.07 13.40
N THR A 625 -5.04 17.77 14.12
CA THR A 625 -4.86 17.61 15.57
C THR A 625 -6.18 17.84 16.31
N CYS A 626 -6.47 17.00 17.30
CA CYS A 626 -7.66 17.15 18.13
C CYS A 626 -7.63 18.48 18.90
N PRO A 627 -8.65 19.33 18.81
CA PRO A 627 -8.66 20.64 19.46
C PRO A 627 -8.75 20.54 20.99
N ASP A 628 -9.33 19.46 21.52
CA ASP A 628 -9.60 19.35 22.96
C ASP A 628 -8.41 18.83 23.74
N CYS A 629 -7.67 17.86 23.20
CA CYS A 629 -6.46 17.32 23.86
C CYS A 629 -5.16 17.79 23.23
N GLY A 630 -5.21 18.62 22.18
CA GLY A 630 -4.01 19.11 21.49
C GLY A 630 -3.13 18.01 20.89
N GLY A 631 -3.68 16.82 20.63
CA GLY A 631 -2.91 15.65 20.19
C GLY A 631 -2.52 14.67 21.29
N ALA A 632 -2.67 15.03 22.57
CA ALA A 632 -2.20 14.23 23.70
C ALA A 632 -2.89 12.87 23.89
N ARG A 633 -3.99 12.57 23.18
CA ARG A 633 -4.78 11.31 23.24
C ARG A 633 -5.49 11.01 24.58
N TYR A 634 -5.13 11.65 25.67
CA TYR A 634 -5.68 11.40 27.01
C TYR A 634 -6.59 12.53 27.51
N ASN A 635 -7.35 12.25 28.57
CA ASN A 635 -8.03 13.27 29.37
C ASN A 635 -7.08 13.89 30.41
N ASP A 636 -7.41 15.10 30.85
CA ASP A 636 -6.57 15.90 31.77
C ASP A 636 -6.23 15.15 33.06
N GLU A 637 -7.20 14.46 33.65
CA GLU A 637 -6.99 13.69 34.89
C GLU A 637 -5.90 12.61 34.74
N THR A 638 -5.79 11.98 33.57
CA THR A 638 -4.76 10.95 33.33
C THR A 638 -3.37 11.57 33.20
N LEU A 639 -3.29 12.79 32.68
CA LEU A 639 -2.05 13.55 32.51
C LEU A 639 -1.53 14.14 33.84
N GLU A 640 -2.31 14.10 34.92
CA GLU A 640 -1.82 14.48 36.26
C GLU A 640 -0.79 13.50 36.85
N VAL A 641 -0.71 12.27 36.32
CA VAL A 641 0.27 11.26 36.76
C VAL A 641 1.52 11.35 35.89
N THR A 642 2.67 11.52 36.55
CA THR A 642 3.98 11.53 35.90
C THR A 642 4.85 10.37 36.35
N TRP A 643 5.74 9.93 35.48
CA TRP A 643 6.84 9.00 35.75
C TRP A 643 8.14 9.67 35.32
N GLU A 644 9.13 9.75 36.22
CA GLU A 644 10.38 10.50 36.00
C GLU A 644 10.16 11.95 35.51
N GLY A 645 9.09 12.59 35.98
CA GLY A 645 8.73 13.97 35.60
C GLY A 645 8.00 14.12 34.26
N LEU A 646 7.80 13.03 33.51
CA LEU A 646 7.09 13.02 32.23
C LEU A 646 5.67 12.49 32.38
N THR A 647 4.70 13.10 31.71
CA THR A 647 3.37 12.51 31.54
C THR A 647 3.40 11.38 30.51
N ILE A 648 2.35 10.56 30.47
CA ILE A 648 2.27 9.49 29.46
C ILE A 648 2.15 10.05 28.03
N ALA A 649 1.63 11.27 27.86
CA ALA A 649 1.61 11.95 26.58
C ALA A 649 3.02 12.44 26.18
N ASP A 650 3.80 12.97 27.13
CA ASP A 650 5.19 13.38 26.86
C ASP A 650 6.04 12.19 26.41
N VAL A 651 5.84 11.02 27.04
CA VAL A 651 6.50 9.78 26.61
C VAL A 651 6.14 9.40 25.18
N LEU A 652 4.90 9.62 24.75
CA LEU A 652 4.49 9.36 23.37
C LEU A 652 5.07 10.37 22.37
N GLU A 653 5.50 11.54 22.81
CA GLU A 653 6.17 12.53 21.96
C GLU A 653 7.68 12.30 21.83
N LEU A 654 8.28 11.48 22.69
CA LEU A 654 9.70 11.11 22.59
C LEU A 654 9.99 10.44 21.25
N THR A 655 11.09 10.83 20.63
CA THR A 655 11.72 10.07 19.55
C THR A 655 12.26 8.75 20.08
N VAL A 656 12.47 7.78 19.18
CA VAL A 656 13.12 6.50 19.52
C VAL A 656 14.52 6.74 20.12
N ASP A 657 15.28 7.71 19.61
CA ASP A 657 16.59 8.08 20.16
C ASP A 657 16.48 8.62 21.60
N GLU A 658 15.56 9.54 21.88
CA GLU A 658 15.35 10.06 23.25
C GLU A 658 14.79 9.00 24.19
N ALA A 659 13.92 8.11 23.69
CA ALA A 659 13.39 7.01 24.45
C ALA A 659 14.48 6.03 24.91
N ALA A 660 15.58 5.89 24.15
CA ALA A 660 16.70 5.05 24.56
C ALA A 660 17.35 5.57 25.84
N ASP A 661 17.53 6.89 25.93
CA ASP A 661 18.08 7.54 27.12
C ASP A 661 17.11 7.48 28.30
N VAL A 662 15.81 7.76 28.07
CA VAL A 662 14.77 7.78 29.11
C VAL A 662 14.53 6.38 29.69
N PHE A 663 14.60 5.32 28.88
CA PHE A 663 14.35 3.95 29.30
C PHE A 663 15.63 3.13 29.52
N ALA A 664 16.79 3.76 29.69
CA ALA A 664 18.07 3.09 29.87
C ALA A 664 18.06 2.04 31.02
N GLU A 665 17.33 2.32 32.09
CA GLU A 665 17.20 1.44 33.27
C GLU A 665 16.01 0.46 33.17
N GLU A 666 15.34 0.39 32.02
CA GLU A 666 14.15 -0.45 31.78
C GLU A 666 14.40 -1.47 30.66
N PRO A 667 15.07 -2.61 30.94
CA PRO A 667 15.64 -3.49 29.91
C PRO A 667 14.64 -4.06 28.90
N ARG A 668 13.37 -4.23 29.32
CA ARG A 668 12.31 -4.74 28.44
C ARG A 668 11.88 -3.71 27.40
N ILE A 669 11.85 -2.43 27.77
CA ILE A 669 11.46 -1.33 26.89
C ILE A 669 12.68 -0.94 26.03
N LEU A 670 13.84 -0.76 26.66
CA LEU A 670 15.09 -0.40 25.98
C LEU A 670 15.39 -1.32 24.81
N ARG A 671 15.23 -2.64 24.99
CA ARG A 671 15.48 -3.60 23.91
C ARG A 671 14.61 -3.39 22.67
N ALA A 672 13.35 -2.99 22.85
CA ALA A 672 12.46 -2.68 21.71
C ALA A 672 12.92 -1.40 21.00
N VAL A 673 13.37 -0.41 21.78
CA VAL A 673 13.92 0.85 21.29
C VAL A 673 15.21 0.62 20.50
N GLU A 674 16.15 -0.17 21.02
CA GLU A 674 17.41 -0.51 20.34
C GLU A 674 17.18 -1.21 19.00
N THR A 675 16.19 -2.11 18.91
CA THR A 675 15.85 -2.75 17.63
C THR A 675 15.30 -1.77 16.60
N LEU A 676 14.56 -0.74 17.04
CA LEU A 676 14.09 0.33 16.15
C LEU A 676 15.26 1.23 15.69
N GLN A 677 16.21 1.52 16.58
CA GLN A 677 17.43 2.27 16.22
C GLN A 677 18.29 1.52 15.21
N ALA A 678 18.44 0.19 15.37
CA ALA A 678 19.23 -0.65 14.48
C ALA A 678 18.74 -0.63 13.02
N VAL A 679 17.43 -0.53 12.80
CA VAL A 679 16.82 -0.39 11.47
C VAL A 679 16.72 1.06 10.99
N GLY A 680 17.35 2.02 11.69
CA GLY A 680 17.41 3.43 11.29
C GLY A 680 16.14 4.25 11.57
N LEU A 681 15.31 3.84 12.55
CA LEU A 681 14.07 4.52 12.90
C LEU A 681 14.18 5.42 14.15
N GLY A 682 15.41 5.80 14.53
CA GLY A 682 15.70 6.62 15.71
C GLY A 682 14.92 7.96 15.78
N TYR A 683 14.53 8.50 14.63
CA TYR A 683 13.83 9.78 14.53
C TYR A 683 12.31 9.72 14.74
N LEU A 684 11.69 8.54 14.67
CA LEU A 684 10.25 8.41 14.78
C LEU A 684 9.81 8.65 16.22
N ARG A 685 8.64 9.28 16.41
CA ARG A 685 8.04 9.42 17.74
C ARG A 685 7.31 8.16 18.14
N LEU A 686 7.36 7.80 19.42
CA LEU A 686 6.68 6.61 19.95
C LEU A 686 5.17 6.61 19.67
N GLY A 687 4.53 7.78 19.76
CA GLY A 687 3.12 8.02 19.52
C GLY A 687 2.77 8.43 18.08
N GLN A 688 3.71 8.39 17.14
CA GLN A 688 3.43 8.71 15.73
C GLN A 688 2.38 7.75 15.17
N GLY A 689 1.33 8.31 14.55
CA GLY A 689 0.21 7.54 14.03
C GLY A 689 0.57 6.78 12.75
N ALA A 690 -0.02 5.60 12.56
CA ALA A 690 0.26 4.75 11.40
C ALA A 690 0.04 5.40 10.02
N PRO A 691 -0.98 6.28 9.82
CA PRO A 691 -1.15 7.00 8.55
C PRO A 691 -0.05 8.02 8.24
N GLU A 692 0.78 8.37 9.22
CA GLU A 692 1.90 9.32 9.06
C GLU A 692 3.22 8.61 8.75
N LEU A 693 3.21 7.28 8.70
CA LEU A 693 4.38 6.47 8.39
C LEU A 693 4.37 6.14 6.89
N SER A 694 5.53 6.28 6.26
CA SER A 694 5.79 5.73 4.93
C SER A 694 5.72 4.19 4.94
N GLY A 695 5.53 3.60 3.75
CA GLY A 695 5.56 2.14 3.60
C GLY A 695 6.87 1.51 4.09
N GLY A 696 8.01 2.14 3.78
CA GLY A 696 9.33 1.70 4.23
C GLY A 696 9.56 1.85 5.74
N GLU A 697 8.99 2.87 6.39
CA GLU A 697 9.00 2.97 7.87
C GLU A 697 8.14 1.86 8.49
N ALA A 698 6.93 1.64 7.98
CA ALA A 698 6.05 0.58 8.45
C ALA A 698 6.72 -0.80 8.33
N GLN A 699 7.38 -1.07 7.20
CA GLN A 699 8.10 -2.32 6.97
C GLN A 699 9.28 -2.51 7.95
N ARG A 700 10.06 -1.45 8.20
CA ARG A 700 11.17 -1.50 9.17
C ARG A 700 10.69 -1.66 10.61
N ILE A 701 9.53 -1.12 10.98
CA ILE A 701 8.90 -1.37 12.30
C ILE A 701 8.54 -2.85 12.47
N LYS A 702 7.96 -3.49 11.45
CA LYS A 702 7.69 -4.94 11.43
C LYS A 702 8.97 -5.75 11.62
N LEU A 703 10.00 -5.43 10.82
CA LEU A 703 11.30 -6.08 10.95
C LEU A 703 11.92 -5.91 12.34
N ALA A 704 11.91 -4.70 12.91
CA ALA A 704 12.40 -4.44 14.27
C ALA A 704 11.66 -5.26 15.32
N THR A 705 10.33 -5.38 15.19
CA THR A 705 9.49 -6.18 16.07
C THR A 705 9.88 -7.67 16.01
N GLU A 706 10.22 -8.16 14.82
CA GLU A 706 10.68 -9.53 14.64
C GLU A 706 12.11 -9.78 15.12
N LEU A 707 13.02 -8.81 14.96
CA LEU A 707 14.36 -8.85 15.55
C LEU A 707 14.31 -8.93 17.09
N GLN A 708 13.34 -8.24 17.70
CA GLN A 708 13.10 -8.31 19.14
C GLN A 708 12.73 -9.73 19.58
N ARG A 709 11.85 -10.41 18.81
CA ARG A 709 11.33 -11.76 19.05
C ARG A 709 12.38 -12.85 18.76
N SER A 710 13.11 -12.74 17.66
CA SER A 710 14.09 -13.75 17.20
C SER A 710 15.23 -13.94 18.18
N ARG A 711 15.75 -12.84 18.77
CA ARG A 711 16.77 -12.87 19.82
C ARG A 711 16.34 -13.64 21.09
N ASN A 712 15.04 -13.95 21.25
CA ASN A 712 14.50 -14.78 22.35
C ASN A 712 14.08 -16.20 21.92
N ALA A 713 13.94 -16.45 20.62
CA ALA A 713 13.45 -17.72 20.08
C ALA A 713 14.60 -18.74 19.95
N ARG A 714 14.91 -19.45 21.04
CA ARG A 714 15.84 -20.59 21.04
C ARG A 714 15.27 -21.88 20.42
N ARG A 715 14.14 -21.83 19.71
CA ARG A 715 13.48 -23.05 19.20
C ARG A 715 12.99 -22.85 17.78
N GLY A 716 13.65 -23.53 16.84
CA GLY A 716 13.17 -23.73 15.48
C GLY A 716 13.85 -22.87 14.42
N HIS A 717 13.74 -23.31 13.17
CA HIS A 717 14.23 -22.60 11.99
C HIS A 717 13.15 -21.66 11.47
N THR A 718 13.45 -20.37 11.34
CA THR A 718 12.54 -19.35 10.81
C THR A 718 12.95 -18.96 9.40
N VAL A 719 11.95 -18.88 8.51
CA VAL A 719 12.12 -18.33 7.17
C VAL A 719 11.47 -16.95 7.12
N TYR A 720 12.27 -15.92 6.83
CA TYR A 720 11.84 -14.55 6.63
C TYR A 720 11.65 -14.29 5.13
N LEU A 721 10.44 -13.91 4.74
CA LEU A 721 10.09 -13.52 3.38
C LEU A 721 9.85 -12.00 3.35
N LEU A 722 10.62 -11.28 2.53
CA LEU A 722 10.45 -9.84 2.36
C LEU A 722 10.24 -9.51 0.89
N ASP A 723 9.24 -8.67 0.61
CA ASP A 723 8.97 -8.15 -0.74
C ASP A 723 9.48 -6.72 -0.82
N GLU A 724 10.49 -6.50 -1.66
CA GLU A 724 11.16 -5.22 -1.92
C GLU A 724 11.42 -4.37 -0.66
N PRO A 725 12.24 -4.87 0.30
CA PRO A 725 12.44 -4.18 1.57
C PRO A 725 13.25 -2.89 1.49
N THR A 726 13.89 -2.61 0.35
CA THR A 726 14.63 -1.35 0.12
C THR A 726 13.88 -0.29 -0.67
N THR A 727 12.64 -0.55 -1.11
CA THR A 727 11.86 0.43 -1.88
C THR A 727 11.72 1.73 -1.09
N GLY A 728 12.16 2.83 -1.71
CA GLY A 728 12.13 4.18 -1.13
C GLY A 728 13.15 4.43 -0.01
N LEU A 729 14.13 3.55 0.17
CA LEU A 729 15.20 3.77 1.14
C LEU A 729 16.39 4.47 0.51
N HIS A 730 16.96 5.42 1.24
CA HIS A 730 18.24 6.00 0.88
C HIS A 730 19.36 4.93 0.98
N PRO A 731 20.41 4.95 0.13
CA PRO A 731 21.49 3.95 0.19
C PRO A 731 22.13 3.74 1.57
N ALA A 732 22.21 4.80 2.38
CA ALA A 732 22.67 4.70 3.76
C ALA A 732 21.72 3.90 4.68
N ASP A 733 20.41 4.00 4.45
CA ASP A 733 19.39 3.23 5.18
C ASP A 733 19.34 1.78 4.68
N VAL A 734 19.56 1.56 3.38
CA VAL A 734 19.71 0.22 2.78
C VAL A 734 20.87 -0.55 3.44
N ALA A 735 22.00 0.12 3.67
CA ALA A 735 23.14 -0.51 4.35
C ALA A 735 22.81 -0.98 5.77
N LEU A 736 22.03 -0.20 6.53
CA LEU A 736 21.58 -0.59 7.88
C LEU A 736 20.66 -1.82 7.81
N LEU A 737 19.71 -1.81 6.87
CA LEU A 737 18.79 -2.92 6.67
C LEU A 737 19.54 -4.21 6.30
N VAL A 738 20.48 -4.16 5.36
CA VAL A 738 21.25 -5.33 4.91
C VAL A 738 22.09 -5.92 6.06
N ASN A 739 22.63 -5.08 6.95
CA ASN A 739 23.34 -5.56 8.14
C ASN A 739 22.42 -6.36 9.08
N GLU A 740 21.18 -5.89 9.28
CA GLU A 740 20.20 -6.61 10.11
C GLU A 740 19.71 -7.90 9.43
N LEU A 741 19.53 -7.91 8.11
CA LEU A 741 19.20 -9.13 7.37
C LEU A 741 20.31 -10.18 7.48
N ASN A 742 21.58 -9.78 7.35
CA ASN A 742 22.70 -10.68 7.56
C ASN A 742 22.76 -11.17 9.01
N SER A 743 22.49 -10.32 9.99
CA SER A 743 22.45 -10.71 11.40
C SER A 743 21.40 -11.80 11.70
N LEU A 744 20.26 -11.81 10.99
CA LEU A 744 19.28 -12.90 11.07
C LEU A 744 19.84 -14.22 10.52
N VAL A 745 20.55 -14.16 9.39
CA VAL A 745 21.14 -15.35 8.77
C VAL A 745 22.31 -15.89 9.59
N ASP A 746 23.12 -15.01 10.18
CA ASP A 746 24.21 -15.38 11.11
C ASP A 746 23.68 -16.04 12.39
N ALA A 747 22.44 -15.72 12.78
CA ALA A 747 21.70 -16.42 13.84
C ALA A 747 21.08 -17.75 13.37
N GLY A 748 21.43 -18.23 12.18
CA GLY A 748 21.00 -19.51 11.61
C GLY A 748 19.64 -19.49 10.92
N GLN A 749 19.03 -18.31 10.72
CA GLN A 749 17.73 -18.18 10.06
C GLN A 749 17.88 -18.10 8.53
N SER A 750 16.79 -18.20 7.78
CA SER A 750 16.82 -17.97 6.31
C SER A 750 16.13 -16.67 5.96
N VAL A 751 16.73 -15.90 5.07
CA VAL A 751 16.17 -14.64 4.56
C VAL A 751 16.03 -14.77 3.05
N ILE A 752 14.81 -14.62 2.55
CA ILE A 752 14.49 -14.64 1.12
C ILE A 752 13.85 -13.30 0.80
N VAL A 753 14.50 -12.52 -0.07
CA VAL A 753 14.03 -11.19 -0.47
C VAL A 753 13.70 -11.16 -1.94
N VAL A 754 12.60 -10.53 -2.32
CA VAL A 754 12.41 -10.04 -3.69
C VAL A 754 13.07 -8.67 -3.76
N GLU A 755 14.02 -8.50 -4.67
CA GLU A 755 14.80 -7.27 -4.72
C GLU A 755 15.15 -6.78 -6.13
N HIS A 756 15.32 -5.47 -6.20
CA HIS A 756 15.75 -4.71 -7.37
C HIS A 756 16.99 -3.85 -7.05
N ASP A 757 17.29 -3.61 -5.76
CA ASP A 757 18.48 -2.87 -5.36
C ASP A 757 19.74 -3.74 -5.47
N LEU A 758 20.69 -3.29 -6.28
CA LEU A 758 21.89 -4.04 -6.58
C LEU A 758 22.85 -4.14 -5.39
N SER A 759 22.78 -3.23 -4.42
CA SER A 759 23.61 -3.29 -3.21
C SER A 759 23.14 -4.41 -2.27
N VAL A 760 21.84 -4.73 -2.28
CA VAL A 760 21.29 -5.90 -1.58
C VAL A 760 21.64 -7.18 -2.32
N ILE A 761 21.36 -7.21 -3.63
CA ILE A 761 21.64 -8.38 -4.48
C ILE A 761 23.13 -8.75 -4.41
N ALA A 762 24.03 -7.75 -4.44
CA ALA A 762 25.48 -7.97 -4.36
C ALA A 762 25.94 -8.67 -3.06
N GLN A 763 25.17 -8.58 -1.97
CA GLN A 763 25.50 -9.21 -0.68
C GLN A 763 24.81 -10.55 -0.44
N ALA A 764 23.88 -10.97 -1.32
CA ALA A 764 23.21 -12.25 -1.18
C ALA A 764 24.19 -13.41 -1.29
N ASP A 765 23.91 -14.53 -0.61
CA ASP A 765 24.64 -15.79 -0.81
C ASP A 765 24.23 -16.44 -2.13
N ARG A 766 22.97 -16.25 -2.51
CA ARG A 766 22.41 -16.81 -3.74
C ARG A 766 21.46 -15.81 -4.38
N VAL A 767 21.57 -15.69 -5.70
CA VAL A 767 20.63 -14.96 -6.53
C VAL A 767 19.86 -15.93 -7.40
N ILE A 768 18.56 -15.69 -7.53
CA ILE A 768 17.66 -16.38 -8.45
C ILE A 768 17.04 -15.32 -9.34
N GLU A 769 17.39 -15.31 -10.62
CA GLU A 769 16.85 -14.35 -11.56
C GLU A 769 15.65 -14.92 -12.31
N MET A 770 14.51 -14.24 -12.21
CA MET A 770 13.30 -14.54 -12.96
C MET A 770 13.22 -13.72 -14.24
N GLY A 771 12.75 -14.33 -15.33
CA GLY A 771 12.62 -13.68 -16.63
C GLY A 771 12.19 -14.67 -17.71
N PRO A 772 12.60 -14.46 -18.98
CA PRO A 772 13.44 -13.35 -19.48
C PRO A 772 12.73 -11.99 -19.54
N GLY A 773 11.38 -11.97 -19.59
CA GLY A 773 10.56 -10.76 -19.67
C GLY A 773 9.54 -10.64 -18.53
N ALA A 774 8.49 -9.86 -18.78
CA ALA A 774 7.37 -9.66 -17.87
C ALA A 774 6.10 -10.35 -18.41
N GLY A 775 5.15 -10.65 -17.52
CA GLY A 775 3.88 -11.25 -17.94
C GLY A 775 4.06 -12.62 -18.59
N ALA A 776 3.55 -12.80 -19.80
CA ALA A 776 3.61 -14.06 -20.55
C ALA A 776 5.04 -14.50 -20.92
N ASP A 777 5.95 -13.53 -21.07
CA ASP A 777 7.38 -13.79 -21.36
C ASP A 777 8.21 -13.96 -20.06
N GLY A 778 7.56 -13.92 -18.90
CA GLY A 778 8.18 -14.16 -17.60
C GLY A 778 7.98 -15.58 -17.09
N GLY A 779 8.05 -15.75 -15.76
CA GLY A 779 7.70 -16.98 -15.07
C GLY A 779 8.77 -18.09 -15.10
N GLN A 780 9.93 -17.84 -15.70
CA GLN A 780 11.05 -18.79 -15.78
C GLN A 780 12.24 -18.33 -14.94
N ILE A 781 13.07 -19.28 -14.49
CA ILE A 781 14.38 -18.97 -13.91
C ILE A 781 15.39 -18.91 -15.05
N VAL A 782 15.97 -17.74 -15.29
CA VAL A 782 16.95 -17.54 -16.38
C VAL A 782 18.39 -17.70 -15.91
N ALA A 783 18.65 -17.48 -14.61
CA ALA A 783 19.95 -17.73 -13.99
C ALA A 783 19.84 -17.95 -12.48
N THR A 784 20.77 -18.73 -11.91
CA THR A 784 20.94 -18.86 -10.46
C THR A 784 22.43 -19.06 -10.14
N GLY A 785 22.89 -18.50 -9.03
CA GLY A 785 24.29 -18.59 -8.60
C GLY A 785 24.61 -17.54 -7.54
N THR A 786 25.88 -17.33 -7.24
CA THR A 786 26.34 -16.17 -6.45
C THR A 786 26.17 -14.88 -7.26
N PRO A 787 26.16 -13.69 -6.61
CA PRO A 787 26.16 -12.42 -7.33
C PRO A 787 27.32 -12.30 -8.34
N ALA A 788 28.52 -12.78 -7.99
CA ALA A 788 29.69 -12.78 -8.87
C ALA A 788 29.59 -13.76 -10.05
N GLU A 789 28.90 -14.89 -9.88
CA GLU A 789 28.56 -15.80 -10.98
C GLU A 789 27.50 -15.18 -11.90
N LEU A 790 26.48 -14.56 -11.33
CA LEU A 790 25.39 -13.94 -12.08
C LEU A 790 25.87 -12.78 -12.95
N ALA A 791 26.85 -12.01 -12.48
CA ALA A 791 27.49 -10.93 -13.26
C ALA A 791 28.17 -11.44 -14.55
N LYS A 792 28.40 -12.75 -14.70
CA LYS A 792 28.97 -13.36 -15.92
C LYS A 792 27.88 -13.82 -16.90
N CYS A 793 26.61 -13.81 -16.49
CA CYS A 793 25.48 -14.25 -17.30
C CYS A 793 24.96 -13.14 -18.20
N ASP A 794 24.49 -13.50 -19.40
CA ASP A 794 23.85 -12.57 -20.35
C ASP A 794 22.36 -12.36 -20.01
N THR A 795 22.10 -11.90 -18.79
CA THR A 795 20.75 -11.62 -18.26
C THR A 795 20.61 -10.14 -17.91
N SER A 796 19.38 -9.66 -17.72
CA SER A 796 19.10 -8.25 -17.40
C SER A 796 19.79 -7.82 -16.10
N THR A 797 19.76 -8.66 -15.06
CA THR A 797 20.41 -8.39 -13.77
C THR A 797 21.92 -8.59 -13.89
N GLY A 798 22.37 -9.65 -14.57
CA GLY A 798 23.78 -9.97 -14.76
C GLY A 798 24.58 -8.85 -15.42
N LYS A 799 24.02 -8.22 -16.47
CA LYS A 799 24.63 -7.07 -17.15
C LYS A 799 24.89 -5.90 -16.22
N VAL A 800 23.88 -5.51 -15.44
CA VAL A 800 24.01 -4.33 -14.57
C VAL A 800 24.92 -4.62 -13.37
N LEU A 801 24.93 -5.86 -12.85
CA LEU A 801 25.93 -6.29 -11.85
C LEU A 801 27.36 -6.24 -12.41
N ALA A 802 27.57 -6.65 -13.67
CA ALA A 802 28.87 -6.58 -14.33
C ALA A 802 29.33 -5.13 -14.51
N GLU A 803 28.45 -4.25 -14.99
CA GLU A 803 28.74 -2.83 -15.19
C GLU A 803 29.09 -2.11 -13.89
N ARG A 804 28.48 -2.50 -12.76
CA ARG A 804 28.72 -1.88 -11.46
C ARG A 804 29.84 -2.49 -10.64
N SER A 805 30.35 -3.67 -11.02
CA SER A 805 31.47 -4.33 -10.34
C SER A 805 32.80 -4.16 -11.06
N ALA A 806 32.78 -3.60 -12.28
CA ALA A 806 33.95 -3.13 -13.02
C ALA A 806 34.45 -1.78 -12.49
#